data_AF-A0AAV8Q160-F1
#
_entry.id   AF-A0AAV8Q160-F1
#
_cell.length_a   1.000
_cell.length_b   1.000
_cell.length_c   1.000
_cell.angle_alpha   90.00
_cell.angle_beta   90.00
_cell.angle_gamma   90.00
#
_symmetry.space_group_name_H-M   'P 1'
#
loop_
_entity.id
_entity.type
_entity.pdbx_description
1 polymer ?
#
loop_
_entity_poly.entity_id
_entity_poly.type
_entity_poly.pdbx_seq_one_letter_code
_entity_poly.pdbx_strand_id
1 'polypeptide(L)'
;MFVGFSNSKSDTYLFLRQLPDNTLYLLVYVDDIIVTSSNSLEVTMLINQLAARFSLKDLGPLTYFLGVESISTSLGLFISQRKYTHDLLVKTNMKDANAVSAPLSIGESLRLNDSSPATDSTQYRQVIGSLQYLVLTRPDISFAVNKLSQFMHRPSTTHWSAVKRVLRYLKGQAPRAWYTKLSSFLMFVGFSNSKSDTYLFLRQLPDNTLYLLVYVDDIIVTSSNSLEVTMFINQLAARFSLKDLGPLTYFLGVESISTSLGLFISQRKYTHDLLVKTNMKDANAVSAPLSIGESLRLNDGSPATDSTQYRQVIGSLQYLVLTRPDISFAVNKLSQFMHRPSTTHWSAVKRVLRYLKGTLDYGIILNKKCPLQLHAYADVDWVRNLENRTSTSGDIYWMSVKVDADWLTLFYAEESLSSLKELGVCCFWKSNDCKVGAEREREQLKTKVGGQEQFCSFAVQTKQPIDHNGVDGLEPSHMKRSAALLEALMILATVGQSSSAALSTSYCEEMGSSTYRPHTVTVTEFGAVGDGVTLNTKAFQNAIFYLHSFADKGGAQLFVPTGKWLTGSFSLISHLTISLDKDAVIIGSMDSSDWPVIDPLPSYGRGRELPGGRHQSLIHGSNLTDVIITGGNGTIYGQGSIWWDWFNNHTLNYTRPHLIELMYSTGVVISNLTFINSPFWAIHPVYCSQVLIQNVTILAPPDSPNTDGIDPDSSRRGGYVQRIHISNVVLNNVNIAIGITGQYGEHPDENFDPNALPIINMITLEDIKGTNIKHAGTLEAETGNALLS
;
A
#
# COMPACT_ATOMS: atom_id res chain seq x y z
N MET A 1 0.31 61.09 5.37
CA MET A 1 1.10 61.99 6.26
C MET A 1 0.33 62.52 7.47
N PHE A 2 -0.87 63.09 7.33
CA PHE A 2 -1.60 63.71 8.47
C PHE A 2 -1.94 62.76 9.64
N VAL A 3 -2.05 61.44 9.40
CA VAL A 3 -2.41 60.43 10.42
C VAL A 3 -1.19 59.60 10.86
N GLY A 4 0.03 60.09 10.66
CA GLY A 4 1.26 59.40 11.07
C GLY A 4 1.70 58.23 10.17
N PHE A 5 1.07 58.06 9.01
CA PHE A 5 1.48 57.08 8.00
C PHE A 5 2.64 57.58 7.13
N SER A 6 3.62 56.70 6.93
CA SER A 6 4.72 56.82 5.97
C SER A 6 4.52 55.84 4.80
N ASN A 7 5.10 56.14 3.64
CA ASN A 7 5.06 55.22 2.49
C ASN A 7 5.97 54.02 2.76
N SER A 8 5.54 52.85 2.28
CA SER A 8 6.42 51.71 2.18
C SER A 8 7.56 52.00 1.22
N LYS A 9 8.75 51.47 1.53
CA LYS A 9 9.88 51.47 0.60
C LYS A 9 9.68 50.49 -0.55
N SER A 10 8.79 49.50 -0.38
CA SER A 10 8.56 48.42 -1.36
C SER A 10 7.43 48.70 -2.36
N ASP A 11 6.45 49.53 -1.99
CA ASP A 11 5.30 49.83 -2.85
C ASP A 11 4.77 51.25 -2.55
N THR A 12 4.49 52.01 -3.60
CA THR A 12 4.02 53.41 -3.48
C THR A 12 2.58 53.49 -2.98
N TYR A 13 1.80 52.41 -3.12
CA TYR A 13 0.39 52.32 -2.72
C TYR A 13 0.20 51.75 -1.31
N LEU A 14 1.27 51.25 -0.69
CA LEU A 14 1.27 50.72 0.67
C LEU A 14 1.80 51.75 1.65
N PHE A 15 1.01 52.07 2.65
CA PHE A 15 1.34 53.00 3.72
C PHE A 15 1.42 52.25 5.06
N LEU A 16 2.40 52.60 5.89
CA LEU A 16 2.60 52.01 7.20
C LEU A 16 2.57 53.07 8.30
N ARG A 17 2.00 52.73 9.44
CA ARG A 17 2.11 53.52 10.68
C ARG A 17 2.60 52.61 11.80
N GLN A 18 3.82 52.86 12.25
CA GLN A 18 4.42 52.17 13.38
C GLN A 18 3.83 52.73 14.69
N LEU A 19 3.27 51.85 15.52
CA LEU A 19 2.86 52.10 16.89
C LEU A 19 3.81 51.32 17.83
N PRO A 20 3.88 51.64 19.13
CA PRO A 20 4.82 51.01 20.07
C PRO A 20 4.78 49.47 20.07
N ASP A 21 3.58 48.88 19.96
CA ASP A 21 3.37 47.43 20.07
C ASP A 21 2.80 46.79 18.79
N ASN A 22 2.59 47.57 17.72
CA ASN A 22 1.88 47.11 16.53
C ASN A 22 2.17 47.99 15.30
N THR A 23 1.89 47.50 14.10
CA THR A 23 1.94 48.28 12.86
C THR A 23 0.57 48.26 12.17
N LEU A 24 0.09 49.44 11.80
CA LEU A 24 -1.06 49.59 10.91
C LEU A 24 -0.59 49.63 9.46
N TYR A 25 -1.24 48.83 8.62
CA TYR A 25 -1.01 48.80 7.18
C TYR A 25 -2.26 49.33 6.47
N LEU A 26 -2.04 50.24 5.53
CA LEU A 26 -3.07 50.84 4.69
C LEU A 26 -2.63 50.70 3.24
N LEU A 27 -3.33 49.88 2.45
CA LEU A 27 -3.12 49.77 1.02
C LEU A 27 -4.23 50.55 0.31
N VAL A 28 -3.86 51.45 -0.60
CA VAL A 28 -4.81 52.24 -1.40
C VAL A 28 -4.59 51.90 -2.86
N TYR A 29 -5.56 51.24 -3.47
CA TYR A 29 -5.47 50.83 -4.88
C TYR A 29 -6.67 51.37 -5.65
N VAL A 30 -6.43 52.37 -6.50
CA VAL A 30 -7.48 53.08 -7.27
C VAL A 30 -8.58 53.58 -6.32
N ASP A 31 -9.76 52.94 -6.31
CA ASP A 31 -10.92 53.31 -5.50
C ASP A 31 -11.07 52.43 -4.25
N ASP A 32 -10.26 51.38 -4.11
CA ASP A 32 -10.33 50.40 -3.04
C ASP A 32 -9.27 50.67 -1.95
N ILE A 33 -9.67 50.52 -0.69
CA ILE A 33 -8.79 50.71 0.47
C ILE A 33 -8.82 49.45 1.32
N ILE A 34 -7.65 48.90 1.64
CA ILE A 34 -7.48 47.79 2.58
C ILE A 34 -6.74 48.29 3.82
N VAL A 35 -7.32 48.03 4.99
CA VAL A 35 -6.72 48.33 6.29
C VAL A 35 -6.49 47.02 7.05
N THR A 36 -5.29 46.81 7.58
CA THR A 36 -4.99 45.64 8.41
C THR A 36 -4.00 45.94 9.53
N SER A 37 -4.11 45.21 10.63
CA SER A 37 -3.27 45.33 11.81
C SER A 37 -3.44 44.13 12.74
N SER A 38 -2.50 43.88 13.65
CA SER A 38 -2.67 42.82 14.67
C SER A 38 -3.70 43.20 15.75
N ASN A 39 -4.06 44.48 15.85
CA ASN A 39 -5.08 44.99 16.77
C ASN A 39 -6.31 45.50 16.00
N SER A 40 -7.45 44.83 16.19
CA SER A 40 -8.72 45.15 15.53
C SER A 40 -9.31 46.50 15.94
N LEU A 41 -9.05 46.96 17.18
CA LEU A 41 -9.55 48.24 17.68
C LEU A 41 -8.92 49.40 16.90
N GLU A 42 -7.62 49.31 16.62
CA GLU A 42 -6.87 50.31 15.84
C GLU A 42 -7.37 50.38 14.38
N VAL A 43 -7.73 49.22 13.80
CA VAL A 43 -8.34 49.17 12.46
C VAL A 43 -9.67 49.91 12.45
N THR A 44 -10.55 49.65 13.42
CA THR A 44 -11.84 50.33 13.54
C THR A 44 -11.67 51.85 13.76
N MET A 45 -10.74 52.26 14.62
CA MET A 45 -10.45 53.67 14.87
C MET A 45 -9.97 54.37 13.60
N LEU A 46 -9.10 53.74 12.81
CA LEU A 46 -8.61 54.29 11.55
C LEU A 46 -9.72 54.40 10.49
N ILE A 47 -10.56 53.37 10.34
CA ILE A 47 -11.71 53.39 9.43
C ILE A 47 -12.63 54.56 9.77
N ASN A 48 -12.94 54.77 11.06
CA ASN A 48 -13.76 55.91 11.51
C ASN A 48 -13.12 57.27 11.21
N GLN A 49 -11.80 57.41 11.39
CA GLN A 49 -11.08 58.64 11.05
C GLN A 49 -11.09 58.93 9.55
N LEU A 50 -10.98 57.90 8.71
CA LEU A 50 -11.05 58.03 7.26
C LEU A 50 -12.48 58.35 6.80
N ALA A 51 -13.49 57.68 7.35
CA ALA A 51 -14.90 57.91 7.03
C ALA A 51 -15.39 59.32 7.42
N ALA A 52 -14.79 59.95 8.43
CA ALA A 52 -15.08 61.33 8.80
C ALA A 52 -14.61 62.37 7.75
N ARG A 53 -13.73 61.98 6.82
CA ARG A 53 -13.11 62.87 5.83
C ARG A 53 -13.38 62.49 4.38
N PHE A 54 -13.63 61.21 4.13
CA PHE A 54 -13.86 60.67 2.81
C PHE A 54 -15.20 59.91 2.79
N SER A 55 -15.90 59.98 1.67
CA SER A 55 -17.12 59.19 1.46
C SER A 55 -16.73 57.73 1.22
N LEU A 56 -16.65 56.95 2.30
CA LEU A 56 -16.27 55.53 2.25
C LEU A 56 -17.48 54.62 2.46
N LYS A 57 -17.49 53.49 1.75
CA LYS A 57 -18.42 52.38 1.97
C LYS A 57 -17.63 51.20 2.53
N ASP A 58 -17.90 50.83 3.77
CA ASP A 58 -17.31 49.63 4.36
C ASP A 58 -17.94 48.38 3.73
N LEU A 59 -17.09 47.55 3.12
CA LEU A 59 -17.49 46.28 2.50
C LEU A 59 -17.33 45.09 3.47
N GLY A 60 -16.91 45.35 4.70
CA GLY A 60 -16.65 44.33 5.71
C GLY A 60 -15.31 43.62 5.51
N PRO A 61 -15.13 42.43 6.10
CA PRO A 61 -13.90 41.66 5.99
C PRO A 61 -13.50 41.39 4.53
N LEU A 62 -12.20 41.45 4.25
CA LEU A 62 -11.64 41.19 2.92
C LEU A 62 -11.93 39.75 2.50
N THR A 63 -12.87 39.58 1.57
CA THR A 63 -13.23 38.27 0.97
C THR A 63 -12.81 38.18 -0.49
N TYR A 64 -12.69 39.31 -1.18
CA TYR A 64 -12.30 39.37 -2.58
C TYR A 64 -11.59 40.70 -2.90
N PHE A 65 -10.45 40.64 -3.59
CA PHE A 65 -9.72 41.81 -4.06
C PHE A 65 -8.97 41.53 -5.36
N LEU A 66 -9.12 42.41 -6.35
CA LEU A 66 -8.49 42.30 -7.67
C LEU A 66 -8.73 41.00 -8.46
N GLY A 67 -9.68 40.16 -8.08
CA GLY A 67 -9.86 38.85 -8.72
C GLY A 67 -9.39 37.67 -7.85
N VAL A 68 -8.79 37.96 -6.70
CA VAL A 68 -8.30 37.01 -5.71
C VAL A 68 -9.30 36.92 -4.55
N GLU A 69 -9.83 35.73 -4.32
CA GLU A 69 -10.62 35.38 -3.14
C GLU A 69 -9.70 35.15 -1.94
N SER A 70 -10.07 35.66 -0.77
CA SER A 70 -9.33 35.50 0.48
C SER A 70 -10.22 34.91 1.57
N ILE A 71 -9.74 33.86 2.23
CA ILE A 71 -10.44 33.14 3.30
C ILE A 71 -9.50 33.06 4.50
N SER A 72 -9.88 33.70 5.60
CA SER A 72 -9.14 33.58 6.85
C SER A 72 -9.51 32.26 7.55
N THR A 73 -8.49 31.51 7.98
CA THR A 73 -8.64 30.23 8.70
C THR A 73 -7.80 30.24 9.98
N SER A 74 -8.02 29.28 10.88
CA SER A 74 -7.21 29.12 12.09
C SER A 74 -5.73 28.83 11.82
N LEU A 75 -5.41 28.36 10.61
CA LEU A 75 -4.04 28.04 10.15
C LEU A 75 -3.40 29.18 9.34
N GLY A 76 -4.13 30.26 9.05
CA GLY A 76 -3.65 31.40 8.26
C GLY A 76 -4.61 31.87 7.16
N LEU A 77 -4.10 32.70 6.25
CA LEU A 77 -4.85 33.28 5.13
C LEU A 77 -4.73 32.40 3.88
N PHE A 78 -5.86 31.88 3.40
CA PHE A 78 -5.96 31.16 2.13
C PHE A 78 -6.37 32.11 1.00
N ILE A 79 -5.62 32.13 -0.10
CA ILE A 79 -5.91 32.96 -1.27
C ILE A 79 -6.18 32.10 -2.51
N SER A 80 -7.17 32.47 -3.34
CA SER A 80 -7.57 31.67 -4.51
C SER A 80 -8.07 32.52 -5.68
N GLN A 81 -7.76 32.12 -6.92
CA GLN A 81 -8.31 32.72 -8.14
C GLN A 81 -9.24 31.74 -8.88
N ARG A 82 -10.04 30.95 -8.15
CA ARG A 82 -10.89 29.88 -8.72
C ARG A 82 -11.89 30.40 -9.75
N LYS A 83 -12.62 31.47 -9.42
CA LYS A 83 -13.60 32.10 -10.35
C LYS A 83 -12.92 32.60 -11.61
N TYR A 84 -11.81 33.33 -11.46
CA TYR A 84 -11.00 33.82 -12.58
C TYR A 84 -10.49 32.67 -13.47
N THR A 85 -10.06 31.55 -12.87
CA THR A 85 -9.66 30.35 -13.62
C THR A 85 -10.82 29.78 -14.44
N HIS A 86 -12.01 29.69 -13.84
CA HIS A 86 -13.20 29.21 -14.53
C HIS A 86 -13.57 30.08 -15.73
N ASP A 87 -13.61 31.40 -15.54
CA ASP A 87 -13.95 32.37 -16.58
C ASP A 87 -12.92 32.34 -17.73
N LEU A 88 -11.64 32.15 -17.41
CA LEU A 88 -10.58 31.96 -18.40
C LEU A 88 -10.78 30.68 -19.23
N LEU A 89 -11.19 29.57 -18.61
CA LEU A 89 -11.48 28.31 -19.32
C LEU A 89 -12.72 28.43 -20.21
N VAL A 90 -13.74 29.18 -19.79
CA VAL A 90 -14.91 29.48 -20.61
C VAL A 90 -14.52 30.35 -21.81
N LYS A 91 -13.79 31.46 -21.57
CA LYS A 91 -13.34 32.38 -22.61
C LYS A 91 -12.45 31.73 -23.67
N THR A 92 -11.66 30.73 -23.28
CA THR A 92 -10.76 29.99 -24.19
C THR A 92 -11.39 28.75 -24.82
N ASN A 93 -12.67 28.48 -24.54
CA ASN A 93 -13.37 27.27 -24.97
C ASN A 93 -12.68 25.96 -24.52
N MET A 94 -12.10 25.99 -23.32
CA MET A 94 -11.35 24.88 -22.70
C MET A 94 -12.07 24.27 -21.49
N LYS A 95 -13.25 24.79 -21.13
CA LYS A 95 -14.09 24.27 -20.03
C LYS A 95 -14.36 22.77 -20.20
N ASP A 96 -14.63 22.30 -21.42
CA ASP A 96 -15.02 20.91 -21.68
C ASP A 96 -13.86 20.02 -22.18
N ALA A 97 -12.66 20.56 -22.33
CA ALA A 97 -11.48 19.80 -22.78
C ALA A 97 -11.03 18.72 -21.77
N ASN A 98 -10.35 17.65 -22.20
CA ASN A 98 -9.83 16.64 -21.26
C ASN A 98 -8.70 17.19 -20.37
N ALA A 99 -8.71 16.85 -19.08
CA ALA A 99 -7.69 17.24 -18.13
C ALA A 99 -6.34 16.57 -18.43
N VAL A 100 -5.25 17.20 -17.99
CA VAL A 100 -3.88 16.65 -18.07
C VAL A 100 -3.17 16.81 -16.72
N SER A 101 -2.19 15.94 -16.44
CA SER A 101 -1.47 15.87 -15.16
C SER A 101 -0.31 16.85 -15.01
N ALA A 102 0.18 17.43 -16.12
CA ALA A 102 1.31 18.35 -16.13
C ALA A 102 1.10 19.52 -17.11
N PRO A 103 1.57 20.75 -16.77
CA PRO A 103 1.39 21.93 -17.60
C PRO A 103 2.20 21.90 -18.90
N LEU A 104 3.33 21.18 -18.94
CA LEU A 104 4.13 20.88 -20.14
C LEU A 104 4.55 19.40 -20.13
N SER A 105 4.91 18.85 -21.30
CA SER A 105 5.38 17.46 -21.41
C SER A 105 6.88 17.35 -21.12
N ILE A 106 7.33 16.24 -20.52
CA ILE A 106 8.76 15.95 -20.34
C ILE A 106 9.40 15.81 -21.72
N GLY A 107 10.45 16.60 -22.00
CA GLY A 107 11.13 16.61 -23.31
C GLY A 107 10.59 17.61 -24.35
N GLU A 108 9.56 18.40 -24.06
CA GLU A 108 8.97 19.36 -25.01
C GLU A 108 9.88 20.60 -25.21
N SER A 109 10.68 20.58 -26.28
CA SER A 109 11.56 21.67 -26.69
C SER A 109 10.82 22.67 -27.58
N LEU A 110 10.28 23.73 -26.96
CA LEU A 110 9.71 24.88 -27.68
C LEU A 110 10.85 25.72 -28.28
N ARG A 111 10.83 25.95 -29.60
CA ARG A 111 11.88 26.66 -30.33
C ARG A 111 11.32 27.95 -30.94
N LEU A 112 12.14 29.00 -30.95
CA LEU A 112 11.79 30.30 -31.57
C LEU A 112 11.55 30.20 -33.07
N ASN A 113 12.25 29.26 -33.76
CA ASN A 113 12.14 29.01 -35.19
C ASN A 113 11.43 27.68 -35.45
N ASP A 114 10.22 27.55 -34.91
CA ASP A 114 9.36 26.39 -35.20
C ASP A 114 8.78 26.48 -36.61
N SER A 115 8.86 25.38 -37.37
CA SER A 115 8.34 25.27 -38.75
C SER A 115 6.82 25.20 -38.83
N SER A 116 6.12 25.13 -37.69
CA SER A 116 4.67 25.02 -37.65
C SER A 116 3.96 26.35 -37.99
N PRO A 117 2.71 26.31 -38.49
CA PRO A 117 2.00 27.51 -38.94
C PRO A 117 1.87 28.59 -37.87
N ALA A 118 1.87 29.86 -38.29
CA ALA A 118 1.65 30.99 -37.39
C ALA A 118 0.23 30.93 -36.78
N THR A 119 0.11 31.27 -35.50
CA THR A 119 -1.18 31.39 -34.79
C THR A 119 -1.50 32.87 -34.54
N ASP A 120 -2.77 33.19 -34.29
CA ASP A 120 -3.19 34.55 -33.92
C ASP A 120 -2.43 35.06 -32.69
N SER A 121 -1.55 36.02 -32.95
CA SER A 121 -0.68 36.61 -31.93
C SER A 121 -1.45 37.43 -30.90
N THR A 122 -2.62 37.97 -31.25
CA THR A 122 -3.44 38.78 -30.35
C THR A 122 -4.13 37.90 -29.32
N GLN A 123 -4.79 36.83 -29.76
CA GLN A 123 -5.40 35.86 -28.87
C GLN A 123 -4.35 35.19 -27.96
N TYR A 124 -3.19 34.83 -28.52
CA TYR A 124 -2.09 34.25 -27.75
C TYR A 124 -1.62 35.18 -26.62
N ARG A 125 -1.33 36.45 -26.92
CA ARG A 125 -0.90 37.43 -25.91
C ARG A 125 -1.94 37.65 -24.81
N GLN A 126 -3.23 37.72 -25.18
CA GLN A 126 -4.30 37.90 -24.19
C GLN A 126 -4.38 36.72 -23.21
N VAL A 127 -4.26 35.48 -23.71
CA VAL A 127 -4.32 34.28 -22.86
C VAL A 127 -3.05 34.16 -22.01
N ILE A 128 -1.88 34.45 -22.56
CA ILE A 128 -0.63 34.45 -21.78
C ILE A 128 -0.66 35.51 -20.69
N GLY A 129 -1.12 36.73 -20.97
CA GLY A 129 -1.29 37.75 -19.92
C GLY A 129 -2.27 37.31 -18.83
N SER A 130 -3.35 36.62 -19.22
CA SER A 130 -4.31 36.06 -18.26
C SER A 130 -3.69 34.96 -17.39
N LEU A 131 -2.83 34.12 -17.96
CA LEU A 131 -2.11 33.06 -17.26
C LEU A 131 -0.99 33.62 -16.36
N GLN A 132 -0.28 34.68 -16.78
CA GLN A 132 0.72 35.37 -15.97
C GLN A 132 0.10 35.95 -14.70
N TYR A 133 -1.11 36.51 -14.81
CA TYR A 133 -1.86 36.96 -13.64
C TYR A 133 -2.24 35.81 -12.69
N LEU A 134 -2.50 34.61 -13.23
CA LEU A 134 -2.86 33.43 -12.45
C LEU A 134 -1.66 32.82 -11.68
N VAL A 135 -0.43 33.05 -12.15
CA VAL A 135 0.81 32.55 -11.49
C VAL A 135 0.90 33.03 -10.03
N LEU A 136 0.30 34.17 -9.69
CA LEU A 136 0.27 34.72 -8.33
C LEU A 136 -0.30 33.74 -7.29
N THR A 137 -1.34 32.97 -7.66
CA THR A 137 -1.92 31.92 -6.79
C THR A 137 -1.59 30.49 -7.26
N ARG A 138 -0.92 30.36 -8.42
CA ARG A 138 -0.54 29.10 -9.05
C ARG A 138 0.93 29.09 -9.46
N PRO A 139 1.87 29.04 -8.50
CA PRO A 139 3.29 29.00 -8.81
C PRO A 139 3.70 27.74 -9.60
N ASP A 140 2.92 26.67 -9.51
CA ASP A 140 3.10 25.40 -10.21
C ASP A 140 3.01 25.52 -11.74
N ILE A 141 2.33 26.54 -12.29
CA ILE A 141 2.33 26.81 -13.74
C ILE A 141 3.38 27.85 -14.16
N SER A 142 4.09 28.46 -13.20
CA SER A 142 5.01 29.58 -13.44
C SER A 142 6.05 29.26 -14.49
N PHE A 143 6.69 28.10 -14.39
CA PHE A 143 7.70 27.66 -15.35
C PHE A 143 7.15 27.58 -16.78
N ALA A 144 5.96 26.97 -16.95
CA ALA A 144 5.34 26.79 -18.25
C ALA A 144 4.92 28.13 -18.86
N VAL A 145 4.30 28.99 -18.06
CA VAL A 145 3.84 30.32 -18.49
C VAL A 145 5.03 31.22 -18.85
N ASN A 146 6.10 31.21 -18.06
CA ASN A 146 7.31 31.98 -18.35
C ASN A 146 7.98 31.51 -19.65
N LYS A 147 8.07 30.20 -19.89
CA LYS A 147 8.58 29.68 -21.16
C LYS A 147 7.71 30.10 -22.35
N LEU A 148 6.39 30.00 -22.22
CA LEU A 148 5.45 30.36 -23.29
C LEU A 148 5.37 31.88 -23.57
N SER A 149 5.69 32.70 -22.57
CA SER A 149 5.72 34.16 -22.68
C SER A 149 6.79 34.67 -23.65
N GLN A 150 7.83 33.88 -23.89
CA GLN A 150 8.91 34.22 -24.83
C GLN A 150 8.44 34.28 -26.29
N PHE A 151 7.27 33.70 -26.60
CA PHE A 151 6.75 33.57 -27.96
C PHE A 151 5.60 34.55 -28.29
N MET A 152 5.40 35.60 -27.48
CA MET A 152 4.28 36.55 -27.63
C MET A 152 4.26 37.33 -28.95
N HIS A 153 5.41 37.51 -29.60
CA HIS A 153 5.52 38.26 -30.85
C HIS A 153 5.27 37.39 -32.09
N ARG A 154 5.65 36.12 -32.05
CA ARG A 154 5.55 35.17 -33.18
C ARG A 154 5.17 33.76 -32.70
N PRO A 155 3.92 33.55 -32.22
CA PRO A 155 3.49 32.23 -31.78
C PRO A 155 3.18 31.32 -32.97
N SER A 156 3.43 30.03 -32.77
CA SER A 156 3.15 28.96 -33.74
C SER A 156 2.05 28.03 -33.19
N THR A 157 1.54 27.12 -34.03
CA THR A 157 0.54 26.14 -33.59
C THR A 157 1.03 25.21 -32.46
N THR A 158 2.34 24.92 -32.40
CA THR A 158 2.95 24.18 -31.29
C THR A 158 2.87 24.97 -29.99
N HIS A 159 3.22 26.27 -30.04
CA HIS A 159 3.10 27.17 -28.89
C HIS A 159 1.66 27.25 -28.38
N TRP A 160 0.68 27.32 -29.29
CA TRP A 160 -0.73 27.34 -28.92
C TRP A 160 -1.21 26.01 -28.33
N SER A 161 -0.71 24.88 -28.82
CA SER A 161 -1.01 23.56 -28.27
C SER A 161 -0.48 23.40 -26.85
N ALA A 162 0.70 23.93 -26.56
CA ALA A 162 1.25 24.00 -25.21
C ALA A 162 0.42 24.92 -24.29
N VAL A 163 -0.07 26.07 -24.78
CA VAL A 163 -1.03 26.91 -24.02
C VAL A 163 -2.32 26.14 -23.70
N LYS A 164 -2.88 25.42 -24.67
CA LYS A 164 -4.05 24.55 -24.44
C LYS A 164 -3.78 23.46 -23.41
N ARG A 165 -2.55 22.92 -23.36
CA ARG A 165 -2.15 21.95 -22.34
C ARG A 165 -2.15 22.57 -20.94
N VAL A 166 -1.60 23.78 -20.77
CA VAL A 166 -1.68 24.54 -19.51
C VAL A 166 -3.14 24.78 -19.11
N LEU A 167 -4.02 25.16 -20.04
CA LEU A 167 -5.45 25.34 -19.76
C LEU A 167 -6.15 24.02 -19.36
N ARG A 168 -5.82 22.89 -20.01
CA ARG A 168 -6.30 21.56 -19.61
C ARG A 168 -5.81 21.15 -18.22
N TYR A 169 -4.58 21.53 -17.87
CA TYR A 169 -4.01 21.30 -16.55
C TYR A 169 -4.77 22.10 -15.48
N LEU A 170 -5.15 23.34 -15.78
CA LEU A 170 -6.03 24.14 -14.92
C LEU A 170 -7.42 23.50 -14.74
N LYS A 171 -7.97 22.84 -15.78
CA LYS A 171 -9.22 22.08 -15.68
C LYS A 171 -9.09 20.78 -14.88
N GLY A 172 -7.93 20.12 -14.87
CA GLY A 172 -7.67 18.96 -14.01
C GLY A 172 -7.91 19.21 -12.51
N GLN A 173 -8.09 20.48 -12.12
CA GLN A 173 -8.50 20.89 -10.78
C GLN A 173 -10.02 20.95 -10.58
N ALA A 174 -10.88 20.90 -11.61
CA ALA A 174 -12.34 20.95 -11.46
C ALA A 174 -12.95 19.64 -10.94
N PRO A 175 -12.62 18.43 -11.47
CA PRO A 175 -12.99 17.17 -10.82
C PRO A 175 -12.39 17.08 -9.42
N ARG A 176 -11.17 17.59 -9.22
CA ARG A 176 -10.54 17.67 -7.90
C ARG A 176 -11.29 18.61 -6.95
N ALA A 177 -11.74 19.78 -7.41
CA ALA A 177 -12.50 20.74 -6.61
C ALA A 177 -13.92 20.24 -6.30
N TRP A 178 -14.56 19.56 -7.26
CA TRP A 178 -15.82 18.86 -7.05
C TRP A 178 -15.65 17.78 -5.98
N TYR A 179 -14.63 16.92 -6.13
CA TYR A 179 -14.31 15.88 -5.16
C TYR A 179 -13.99 16.48 -3.78
N THR A 180 -13.15 17.54 -3.70
CA THR A 180 -12.86 18.22 -2.43
C THR A 180 -14.14 18.79 -1.80
N LYS A 181 -15.07 19.34 -2.59
CA LYS A 181 -16.32 19.90 -2.06
C LYS A 181 -17.26 18.80 -1.57
N LEU A 182 -17.39 17.71 -2.31
CA LEU A 182 -18.17 16.54 -1.94
C LEU A 182 -17.57 15.87 -0.69
N SER A 183 -16.29 15.52 -0.73
CA SER A 183 -15.53 14.94 0.40
C SER A 183 -15.67 15.79 1.67
N SER A 184 -15.48 17.11 1.59
CA SER A 184 -15.66 17.99 2.77
C SER A 184 -17.07 17.92 3.35
N PHE A 185 -18.10 17.83 2.51
CA PHE A 185 -19.48 17.66 2.97
C PHE A 185 -19.71 16.27 3.57
N LEU A 186 -19.19 15.21 2.93
CA LEU A 186 -19.29 13.84 3.41
C LEU A 186 -18.66 13.71 4.82
N MET A 187 -17.46 14.27 5.00
CA MET A 187 -16.78 14.33 6.31
C MET A 187 -17.61 15.09 7.35
N PHE A 188 -18.24 16.20 6.96
CA PHE A 188 -19.12 16.96 7.85
C PHE A 188 -20.37 16.18 8.30
N VAL A 189 -20.95 15.35 7.43
CA VAL A 189 -22.14 14.52 7.75
C VAL A 189 -21.79 13.16 8.34
N GLY A 190 -20.55 12.99 8.81
CA GLY A 190 -20.08 11.84 9.58
C GLY A 190 -19.51 10.68 8.76
N PHE A 191 -19.22 10.87 7.47
CA PHE A 191 -18.45 9.87 6.72
C PHE A 191 -16.95 10.03 6.99
N SER A 192 -16.23 8.94 6.82
CA SER A 192 -14.78 8.89 6.73
C SER A 192 -14.38 8.17 5.45
N ASN A 193 -13.31 8.63 4.79
CA ASN A 193 -12.73 7.90 3.67
C ASN A 193 -12.26 6.50 4.10
N SER A 194 -12.45 5.52 3.22
CA SER A 194 -11.79 4.23 3.32
C SER A 194 -10.29 4.42 3.22
N LYS A 195 -9.55 3.64 3.99
CA LYS A 195 -8.09 3.60 3.90
C LYS A 195 -7.62 2.81 2.67
N SER A 196 -8.46 1.91 2.16
CA SER A 196 -8.17 1.11 0.95
C SER A 196 -8.44 1.88 -0.34
N ASP A 197 -9.43 2.78 -0.35
CA ASP A 197 -9.72 3.65 -1.50
C ASP A 197 -10.21 5.02 -1.05
N THR A 198 -9.54 6.04 -1.56
CA THR A 198 -9.91 7.43 -1.31
C THR A 198 -11.28 7.79 -1.90
N TYR A 199 -11.82 7.00 -2.84
CA TYR A 199 -13.13 7.24 -3.44
C TYR A 199 -14.28 6.53 -2.71
N LEU A 200 -13.98 5.62 -1.79
CA LEU A 200 -14.95 4.96 -0.92
C LEU A 200 -15.06 5.72 0.41
N PHE A 201 -16.28 6.01 0.83
CA PHE A 201 -16.62 6.65 2.09
C PHE A 201 -17.50 5.72 2.92
N LEU A 202 -17.23 5.67 4.22
CA LEU A 202 -17.99 4.89 5.19
C LEU A 202 -18.53 5.79 6.28
N ARG A 203 -19.80 5.61 6.65
CA ARG A 203 -20.40 6.20 7.84
C ARG A 203 -20.91 5.10 8.74
N GLN A 204 -20.26 4.92 9.89
CA GLN A 204 -20.70 3.97 10.90
C GLN A 204 -21.81 4.58 11.77
N LEU A 205 -22.95 3.91 11.82
CA LEU A 205 -24.05 4.17 12.74
C LEU A 205 -24.11 3.01 13.76
N PRO A 206 -24.80 3.17 14.91
CA PRO A 206 -24.82 2.14 15.96
C PRO A 206 -25.21 0.73 15.48
N ASP A 207 -26.17 0.64 14.57
CA ASP A 207 -26.74 -0.64 14.11
C ASP A 207 -26.44 -0.95 12.62
N ASN A 208 -25.73 -0.06 11.92
CA ASN A 208 -25.58 -0.16 10.47
C ASN A 208 -24.41 0.69 9.93
N THR A 209 -23.89 0.32 8.77
CA THR A 209 -22.87 1.09 8.04
C THR A 209 -23.43 1.54 6.69
N LEU A 210 -23.27 2.82 6.38
CA LEU A 210 -23.50 3.38 5.06
C LEU A 210 -22.19 3.37 4.28
N TYR A 211 -22.25 2.84 3.06
CA TYR A 211 -21.15 2.84 2.11
C TYR A 211 -21.50 3.76 0.94
N LEU A 212 -20.56 4.61 0.57
CA LEU A 212 -20.70 5.54 -0.53
C LEU A 212 -19.44 5.50 -1.38
N LEU A 213 -19.58 5.07 -2.64
CA LEU A 213 -18.50 5.06 -3.60
C LEU A 213 -18.69 6.20 -4.61
N VAL A 214 -17.64 6.96 -4.85
CA VAL A 214 -17.63 8.10 -5.79
C VAL A 214 -16.74 7.81 -6.99
N TYR A 215 -17.31 7.69 -8.18
CA TYR A 215 -16.53 7.62 -9.41
C TYR A 215 -16.84 8.79 -10.33
N VAL A 216 -15.90 9.73 -10.44
CA VAL A 216 -16.12 11.00 -11.18
C VAL A 216 -17.45 11.60 -10.73
N ASP A 217 -18.48 11.67 -11.57
CA ASP A 217 -19.77 12.28 -11.22
C ASP A 217 -20.83 11.24 -10.79
N ASP A 218 -20.52 9.93 -10.88
CA ASP A 218 -21.43 8.84 -10.53
C ASP A 218 -21.20 8.40 -9.07
N ILE A 219 -22.29 8.25 -8.31
CA ILE A 219 -22.24 7.89 -6.89
C ILE A 219 -23.07 6.63 -6.66
N ILE A 220 -22.47 5.63 -6.01
CA ILE A 220 -23.18 4.45 -5.51
C ILE A 220 -23.32 4.61 -4.00
N VAL A 221 -24.54 4.44 -3.49
CA VAL A 221 -24.83 4.42 -2.05
C VAL A 221 -25.51 3.11 -1.70
N THR A 222 -25.05 2.43 -0.65
CA THR A 222 -25.67 1.21 -0.16
C THR A 222 -25.49 1.04 1.34
N SER A 223 -26.38 0.26 1.94
CA SER A 223 -26.45 0.03 3.38
C SER A 223 -27.37 -1.16 3.68
N SER A 224 -27.29 -1.73 4.89
CA SER A 224 -28.23 -2.81 5.30
C SER A 224 -29.64 -2.29 5.60
N ASN A 225 -29.80 -0.96 5.74
CA ASN A 225 -31.08 -0.29 5.95
C ASN A 225 -31.41 0.63 4.75
N SER A 226 -32.48 0.33 4.03
CA SER A 226 -32.91 1.12 2.86
C SER A 226 -33.44 2.51 3.22
N LEU A 227 -34.00 2.69 4.42
CA LEU A 227 -34.49 4.00 4.88
C LEU A 227 -33.34 4.98 5.05
N GLU A 228 -32.21 4.52 5.59
CA GLU A 228 -30.99 5.30 5.76
C GLU A 228 -30.42 5.76 4.41
N VAL A 229 -30.45 4.88 3.40
CA VAL A 229 -30.05 5.23 2.02
C VAL A 229 -30.93 6.35 1.48
N THR A 230 -32.26 6.23 1.59
CA THR A 230 -33.20 7.27 1.12
C THR A 230 -33.01 8.59 1.87
N MET A 231 -32.86 8.55 3.20
CA MET A 231 -32.61 9.75 4.01
C MET A 231 -31.31 10.44 3.60
N PHE A 232 -30.24 9.67 3.40
CA PHE A 232 -28.96 10.22 2.96
C PHE A 232 -29.00 10.79 1.54
N ILE A 233 -29.66 10.12 0.58
CA ILE A 233 -29.85 10.65 -0.78
C ILE A 233 -30.59 12.00 -0.73
N ASN A 234 -31.63 12.13 0.09
CA ASN A 234 -32.33 13.41 0.27
C ASN A 234 -31.44 14.49 0.89
N GLN A 235 -30.59 14.14 1.86
CA GLN A 235 -29.62 15.05 2.46
C GLN A 235 -28.57 15.51 1.44
N LEU A 236 -28.12 14.61 0.56
CA LEU A 236 -27.22 14.94 -0.54
C LEU A 236 -27.90 15.84 -1.59
N ALA A 237 -29.18 15.58 -1.89
CA ALA A 237 -29.97 16.33 -2.89
C ALA A 237 -30.26 17.77 -2.45
N ALA A 238 -30.39 18.00 -1.15
CA ALA A 238 -30.52 19.34 -0.60
C ALA A 238 -29.28 20.21 -0.83
N ARG A 239 -28.10 19.59 -1.01
CA ARG A 239 -26.82 20.30 -1.15
C ARG A 239 -26.25 20.29 -2.56
N PHE A 240 -26.49 19.23 -3.33
CA PHE A 240 -25.96 19.02 -4.67
C PHE A 240 -27.08 18.72 -5.66
N SER A 241 -26.93 19.21 -6.89
CA SER A 241 -27.83 18.83 -8.00
C SER A 241 -27.58 17.37 -8.36
N LEU A 242 -28.49 16.48 -7.97
CA LEU A 242 -28.38 15.04 -8.23
C LEU A 242 -29.60 14.49 -8.95
N LYS A 243 -29.38 13.40 -9.70
CA LYS A 243 -30.43 12.62 -10.36
C LYS A 243 -30.33 11.19 -9.82
N ASP A 244 -31.35 10.77 -9.09
CA ASP A 244 -31.46 9.37 -8.66
C ASP A 244 -31.84 8.51 -9.87
N LEU A 245 -31.02 7.48 -10.13
CA LEU A 245 -31.23 6.51 -11.21
C LEU A 245 -31.95 5.23 -10.72
N GLY A 246 -32.27 5.15 -9.42
CA GLY A 246 -32.89 4.00 -8.79
C GLY A 246 -31.88 2.88 -8.47
N PRO A 247 -32.36 1.63 -8.35
CA PRO A 247 -31.50 0.48 -8.05
C PRO A 247 -30.35 0.34 -9.05
N LEU A 248 -29.19 -0.09 -8.57
CA LEU A 248 -28.03 -0.33 -9.41
C LEU A 248 -28.34 -1.42 -10.44
N THR A 249 -28.38 -1.04 -11.72
CA THR A 249 -28.53 -1.98 -12.85
C THR A 249 -27.33 -1.94 -13.79
N TYR A 250 -26.66 -0.80 -13.89
CA TYR A 250 -25.51 -0.60 -14.78
C TYR A 250 -24.55 0.42 -14.18
N PHE A 251 -23.26 0.08 -14.12
CA PHE A 251 -22.21 1.00 -13.66
C PHE A 251 -20.91 0.66 -14.34
N LEU A 252 -20.24 1.69 -14.91
CA LEU A 252 -18.98 1.55 -15.63
C LEU A 252 -18.93 0.30 -16.53
N GLY A 253 -19.83 0.21 -17.51
CA GLY A 253 -19.77 -0.89 -18.48
C GLY A 253 -20.20 -2.26 -17.95
N VAL A 254 -20.59 -2.36 -16.68
CA VAL A 254 -20.94 -3.62 -16.01
C VAL A 254 -22.42 -3.60 -15.63
N GLU A 255 -23.11 -4.66 -16.03
CA GLU A 255 -24.51 -4.94 -15.71
C GLU A 255 -24.58 -5.65 -14.36
N SER A 256 -25.52 -5.22 -13.53
CA SER A 256 -25.83 -5.88 -12.26
C SER A 256 -27.31 -6.26 -12.23
N ILE A 257 -27.57 -7.52 -11.90
CA ILE A 257 -28.89 -8.13 -11.94
C ILE A 257 -29.12 -8.77 -10.58
N SER A 258 -30.07 -8.22 -9.83
CA SER A 258 -30.46 -8.80 -8.54
C SER A 258 -31.23 -10.10 -8.75
N THR A 259 -30.80 -11.17 -8.09
CA THR A 259 -31.42 -12.50 -8.13
C THR A 259 -31.78 -13.00 -6.73
N SER A 260 -32.50 -14.12 -6.65
CA SER A 260 -32.82 -14.77 -5.37
C SER A 260 -31.59 -15.30 -4.64
N LEU A 261 -30.55 -15.72 -5.37
CA LEU A 261 -29.29 -16.23 -4.83
C LEU A 261 -28.33 -15.11 -4.42
N GLY A 262 -28.40 -13.95 -5.07
CA GLY A 262 -27.30 -13.01 -5.05
C GLY A 262 -27.41 -11.87 -6.05
N LEU A 263 -26.33 -11.12 -6.21
CA LEU A 263 -26.16 -10.17 -7.30
C LEU A 263 -25.39 -10.82 -8.44
N PHE A 264 -25.98 -10.95 -9.61
CA PHE A 264 -25.30 -11.41 -10.81
C PHE A 264 -24.71 -10.22 -11.56
N ILE A 265 -23.44 -10.31 -11.93
CA ILE A 265 -22.66 -9.24 -12.55
C ILE A 265 -22.16 -9.74 -13.90
N SER A 266 -22.39 -8.97 -14.95
CA SER A 266 -22.01 -9.36 -16.32
C SER A 266 -21.58 -8.15 -17.14
N GLN A 267 -20.80 -8.41 -18.18
CA GLN A 267 -20.46 -7.45 -19.22
C GLN A 267 -21.00 -7.93 -20.58
N ARG A 268 -22.22 -8.49 -20.60
CA ARG A 268 -22.82 -9.08 -21.81
C ARG A 268 -22.88 -8.09 -22.97
N LYS A 269 -23.45 -6.90 -22.75
CA LYS A 269 -23.53 -5.86 -23.80
C LYS A 269 -22.14 -5.45 -24.30
N TYR A 270 -21.21 -5.22 -23.38
CA TYR A 270 -19.83 -4.87 -23.74
C TYR A 270 -19.15 -5.97 -24.56
N THR A 271 -19.35 -7.24 -24.20
CA THR A 271 -18.84 -8.40 -24.94
C THR A 271 -19.43 -8.46 -26.35
N HIS A 272 -20.75 -8.27 -26.47
CA HIS A 272 -21.42 -8.21 -27.77
C HIS A 272 -20.88 -7.07 -28.65
N ASP A 273 -20.74 -5.86 -28.10
CA ASP A 273 -20.21 -4.70 -28.82
C ASP A 273 -18.74 -4.90 -29.26
N LEU A 274 -17.93 -5.57 -28.43
CA LEU A 274 -16.57 -5.97 -28.78
C LEU A 274 -16.55 -6.96 -29.95
N LEU A 275 -17.46 -7.94 -29.98
CA LEU A 275 -17.59 -8.88 -31.10
C LEU A 275 -18.03 -8.18 -32.39
N VAL A 276 -18.94 -7.21 -32.31
CA VAL A 276 -19.33 -6.39 -33.47
C VAL A 276 -18.14 -5.58 -33.98
N LYS A 277 -17.44 -4.87 -33.08
CA LYS A 277 -16.28 -4.03 -33.41
C LYS A 277 -15.14 -4.81 -34.06
N THR A 278 -14.95 -6.07 -33.66
CA THR A 278 -13.90 -6.96 -34.19
C THR A 278 -14.35 -7.82 -35.37
N ASN A 279 -15.60 -7.66 -35.83
CA ASN A 279 -16.22 -8.47 -36.87
C ASN A 279 -16.24 -9.99 -36.57
N MET A 280 -16.47 -10.33 -35.30
CA MET A 280 -16.50 -11.69 -34.76
C MET A 280 -17.88 -12.14 -34.26
N LYS A 281 -18.93 -11.30 -34.43
CA LYS A 281 -20.30 -11.60 -33.97
C LYS A 281 -20.88 -12.88 -34.59
N ASP A 282 -20.59 -13.13 -35.87
CA ASP A 282 -21.11 -14.27 -36.65
C ASP A 282 -20.11 -15.45 -36.66
N ALA A 283 -19.04 -15.37 -35.87
CA ALA A 283 -18.02 -16.42 -35.85
C ALA A 283 -18.54 -17.71 -35.18
N ASN A 284 -17.97 -18.85 -35.57
CA ASN A 284 -18.26 -20.13 -34.91
C ASN A 284 -17.65 -20.17 -33.51
N ALA A 285 -18.44 -20.57 -32.51
CA ALA A 285 -17.98 -20.65 -31.13
C ALA A 285 -16.88 -21.72 -30.95
N VAL A 286 -16.09 -21.60 -29.89
CA VAL A 286 -15.14 -22.63 -29.43
C VAL A 286 -15.34 -22.87 -27.93
N SER A 287 -14.94 -24.04 -27.44
CA SER A 287 -15.11 -24.46 -26.04
C SER A 287 -14.01 -23.99 -25.09
N ALA A 288 -12.87 -23.53 -25.61
CA ALA A 288 -11.72 -23.10 -24.78
C ALA A 288 -11.03 -21.86 -25.37
N PRO A 289 -10.58 -20.91 -24.51
CA PRO A 289 -10.02 -19.63 -24.95
C PRO A 289 -8.66 -19.78 -25.66
N LEU A 290 -7.86 -20.78 -25.30
CA LEU A 290 -6.61 -21.17 -25.97
C LEU A 290 -6.65 -22.65 -26.40
N SER A 291 -5.77 -23.02 -27.33
CA SER A 291 -5.58 -24.40 -27.77
C SER A 291 -4.60 -25.12 -26.83
N ILE A 292 -4.90 -26.36 -26.44
CA ILE A 292 -3.97 -27.20 -25.66
C ILE A 292 -2.85 -27.65 -26.59
N GLY A 293 -1.63 -27.12 -26.41
CA GLY A 293 -0.42 -27.53 -27.14
C GLY A 293 0.24 -26.47 -28.03
N GLU A 294 -0.35 -25.29 -28.24
CA GLU A 294 0.28 -24.20 -29.01
C GLU A 294 1.19 -23.35 -28.11
N SER A 295 2.51 -23.46 -28.33
CA SER A 295 3.51 -22.59 -27.67
C SER A 295 3.65 -21.27 -28.44
N LEU A 296 3.05 -20.20 -27.92
CA LEU A 296 3.23 -18.84 -28.45
C LEU A 296 4.63 -18.32 -28.09
N ARG A 297 5.39 -17.87 -29.09
CA ARG A 297 6.80 -17.41 -28.96
C ARG A 297 6.95 -16.00 -29.52
N LEU A 298 7.92 -15.23 -29.00
CA LEU A 298 8.18 -13.87 -29.47
C LEU A 298 8.63 -13.82 -30.94
N ASN A 299 9.29 -14.90 -31.38
CA ASN A 299 9.71 -15.17 -32.74
C ASN A 299 9.07 -16.49 -33.23
N ASP A 300 7.79 -16.44 -33.62
CA ASP A 300 7.09 -17.61 -34.16
C ASP A 300 7.31 -17.82 -35.68
N GLY A 301 8.09 -16.94 -36.32
CA GLY A 301 8.39 -16.98 -37.76
C GLY A 301 7.22 -16.54 -38.67
N SER A 302 6.09 -16.15 -38.10
CA SER A 302 4.91 -15.73 -38.86
C SER A 302 4.93 -14.21 -39.16
N PRO A 303 4.20 -13.73 -40.18
CA PRO A 303 4.19 -12.32 -40.54
C PRO A 303 3.71 -11.41 -39.39
N ALA A 304 4.22 -10.18 -39.36
CA ALA A 304 3.76 -9.16 -38.43
C ALA A 304 2.28 -8.82 -38.65
N THR A 305 1.58 -8.48 -37.57
CA THR A 305 0.19 -8.00 -37.57
C THR A 305 0.14 -6.52 -37.17
N ASP A 306 -0.98 -5.84 -37.48
CA ASP A 306 -1.22 -4.48 -37.00
C ASP A 306 -1.20 -4.41 -35.46
N SER A 307 -0.11 -3.83 -34.93
CA SER A 307 0.10 -3.67 -33.50
C SER A 307 -0.92 -2.74 -32.83
N THR A 308 -1.50 -1.80 -33.57
CA THR A 308 -2.50 -0.87 -33.03
C THR A 308 -3.82 -1.59 -32.81
N GLN A 309 -4.30 -2.31 -33.83
CA GLN A 309 -5.50 -3.13 -33.71
C GLN A 309 -5.36 -4.21 -32.63
N TYR A 310 -4.20 -4.86 -32.58
CA TYR A 310 -3.89 -5.87 -31.56
C TYR A 310 -4.00 -5.29 -30.14
N ARG A 311 -3.29 -4.20 -29.84
CA ARG A 311 -3.31 -3.56 -28.52
C ARG A 311 -4.70 -3.08 -28.12
N GLN A 312 -5.48 -2.54 -29.06
CA GLN A 312 -6.85 -2.10 -28.79
C GLN A 312 -7.76 -3.26 -28.36
N VAL A 313 -7.65 -4.42 -29.03
CA VAL A 313 -8.46 -5.60 -28.67
C VAL A 313 -7.99 -6.22 -27.35
N ILE A 314 -6.67 -6.33 -27.13
CA ILE A 314 -6.13 -6.81 -25.86
C ILE A 314 -6.57 -5.91 -24.69
N GLY A 315 -6.48 -4.59 -24.81
CA GLY A 315 -6.97 -3.68 -23.78
C GLY A 315 -8.49 -3.83 -23.53
N SER A 316 -9.26 -4.10 -24.59
CA SER A 316 -10.70 -4.36 -24.45
C SER A 316 -10.99 -5.67 -23.72
N LEU A 317 -10.16 -6.70 -23.95
CA LEU A 317 -10.25 -8.00 -23.28
C LEU A 317 -9.75 -7.95 -21.82
N GLN A 318 -8.70 -7.17 -21.53
CA GLN A 318 -8.23 -6.93 -20.17
C GLN A 318 -9.32 -6.31 -19.29
N TYR A 319 -10.12 -5.40 -19.86
CA TYR A 319 -11.27 -4.85 -19.14
C TYR A 319 -12.41 -5.85 -18.94
N LEU A 320 -12.57 -6.82 -19.84
CA LEU A 320 -13.61 -7.86 -19.74
C LEU A 320 -13.28 -8.91 -18.67
N VAL A 321 -11.99 -9.11 -18.35
CA VAL A 321 -11.53 -10.02 -17.30
C VAL A 321 -12.21 -9.74 -15.94
N LEU A 322 -12.62 -8.50 -15.67
CA LEU A 322 -13.34 -8.10 -14.45
C LEU A 322 -14.60 -8.95 -14.17
N THR A 323 -15.31 -9.37 -15.21
CA THR A 323 -16.47 -10.28 -15.08
C THR A 323 -16.27 -11.64 -15.74
N ARG A 324 -15.10 -11.85 -16.35
CA ARG A 324 -14.72 -13.04 -17.12
C ARG A 324 -13.34 -13.55 -16.71
N PRO A 325 -13.18 -14.05 -15.47
CA PRO A 325 -11.90 -14.59 -15.01
C PRO A 325 -11.44 -15.81 -15.82
N ASP A 326 -12.37 -16.50 -16.49
CA ASP A 326 -12.13 -17.64 -17.36
C ASP A 326 -11.27 -17.35 -18.60
N ILE A 327 -11.12 -16.06 -18.99
CA ILE A 327 -10.23 -15.65 -20.08
C ILE A 327 -8.91 -15.05 -19.59
N SER A 328 -8.71 -14.85 -18.28
CA SER A 328 -7.56 -14.14 -17.69
C SER A 328 -6.21 -14.67 -18.18
N PHE A 329 -6.01 -15.99 -18.09
CA PHE A 329 -4.79 -16.64 -18.55
C PHE A 329 -4.49 -16.34 -20.02
N ALA A 330 -5.50 -16.49 -20.87
CA ALA A 330 -5.35 -16.28 -22.31
C ALA A 330 -5.00 -14.83 -22.63
N VAL A 331 -5.69 -13.88 -21.99
CA VAL A 331 -5.46 -12.44 -22.18
C VAL A 331 -4.09 -12.03 -21.67
N ASN A 332 -3.67 -12.50 -20.49
CA ASN A 332 -2.36 -12.23 -19.93
C ASN A 332 -1.25 -12.76 -20.86
N LYS A 333 -1.35 -14.02 -21.30
CA LYS A 333 -0.37 -14.60 -22.22
C LYS A 333 -0.26 -13.83 -23.53
N LEU A 334 -1.38 -13.39 -24.08
CA LEU A 334 -1.42 -12.61 -25.32
C LEU A 334 -0.88 -11.18 -25.14
N SER A 335 -1.03 -10.60 -23.94
CA SER A 335 -0.53 -9.26 -23.64
C SER A 335 1.01 -9.14 -23.74
N GLN A 336 1.74 -10.24 -23.53
CA GLN A 336 3.20 -10.30 -23.67
C GLN A 336 3.69 -9.95 -25.09
N PHE A 337 2.82 -10.06 -26.11
CA PHE A 337 3.18 -9.84 -27.52
C PHE A 337 2.74 -8.47 -28.05
N MET A 338 2.28 -7.54 -27.19
CA MET A 338 1.74 -6.23 -27.59
C MET A 338 2.73 -5.31 -28.34
N HIS A 339 4.03 -5.48 -28.13
CA HIS A 339 5.05 -4.68 -28.81
C HIS A 339 5.24 -5.10 -30.27
N ARG A 340 5.21 -6.41 -30.54
CA ARG A 340 5.46 -6.96 -31.88
C ARG A 340 4.60 -8.20 -32.16
N PRO A 341 3.28 -8.04 -32.36
CA PRO A 341 2.37 -9.14 -32.59
C PRO A 341 2.52 -9.72 -34.00
N SER A 342 2.17 -10.99 -34.12
CA SER A 342 2.26 -11.77 -35.36
C SER A 342 0.87 -12.29 -35.76
N THR A 343 0.75 -12.87 -36.96
CA THR A 343 -0.50 -13.49 -37.42
C THR A 343 -0.96 -14.66 -36.54
N THR A 344 -0.05 -15.42 -35.93
CA THR A 344 -0.39 -16.47 -34.96
C THR A 344 -0.97 -15.87 -33.69
N HIS A 345 -0.34 -14.81 -33.15
CA HIS A 345 -0.84 -14.08 -31.99
C HIS A 345 -2.24 -13.52 -32.24
N TRP A 346 -2.48 -13.00 -33.45
CA TRP A 346 -3.81 -12.50 -33.84
C TRP A 346 -4.85 -13.61 -33.97
N SER A 347 -4.46 -14.78 -34.48
CA SER A 347 -5.33 -15.94 -34.57
C SER A 347 -5.73 -16.45 -33.18
N ALA A 348 -4.82 -16.41 -32.22
CA ALA A 348 -5.12 -16.71 -30.81
C ALA A 348 -6.07 -15.68 -30.18
N VAL A 349 -5.90 -14.37 -30.45
CA VAL A 349 -6.88 -13.34 -30.03
C VAL A 349 -8.27 -13.62 -30.62
N LYS A 350 -8.35 -13.95 -31.91
CA LYS A 350 -9.62 -14.32 -32.56
C LYS A 350 -10.25 -15.57 -31.93
N ARG A 351 -9.44 -16.53 -31.47
CA ARG A 351 -9.94 -17.69 -30.74
C ARG A 351 -10.61 -17.28 -29.41
N VAL A 352 -10.00 -16.38 -28.64
CA VAL A 352 -10.62 -15.83 -27.42
C VAL A 352 -11.95 -15.15 -27.75
N LEU A 353 -12.02 -14.36 -28.82
CA LEU A 353 -13.28 -13.74 -29.26
C LEU A 353 -14.35 -14.78 -29.67
N ARG A 354 -13.96 -15.88 -30.33
CA ARG A 354 -14.88 -17.00 -30.63
C ARG A 354 -15.38 -17.70 -29.37
N TYR A 355 -14.53 -17.83 -28.36
CA TYR A 355 -14.91 -18.39 -27.06
C TYR A 355 -15.95 -17.50 -26.38
N LEU A 356 -15.69 -16.18 -26.33
CA LEU A 356 -16.62 -15.18 -25.80
C LEU A 356 -17.99 -15.21 -26.50
N LYS A 357 -18.02 -15.40 -27.82
CA LYS A 357 -19.27 -15.57 -28.59
C LYS A 357 -20.11 -16.75 -28.10
N GLY A 358 -19.47 -17.87 -27.76
CA GLY A 358 -20.15 -19.06 -27.21
C GLY A 358 -20.57 -18.92 -25.75
N THR A 359 -20.07 -17.90 -25.06
CA THR A 359 -20.16 -17.73 -23.60
C THR A 359 -20.66 -16.32 -23.25
N LEU A 360 -21.54 -15.75 -24.08
CA LEU A 360 -22.01 -14.36 -23.93
C LEU A 360 -22.77 -14.12 -22.62
N ASP A 361 -23.49 -15.12 -22.13
CA ASP A 361 -24.29 -15.05 -20.91
C ASP A 361 -23.47 -15.30 -19.64
N TYR A 362 -22.14 -15.38 -19.77
CA TYR A 362 -21.26 -15.63 -18.64
C TYR A 362 -21.08 -14.38 -17.79
N GLY A 363 -20.93 -14.57 -16.48
CA GLY A 363 -20.75 -13.52 -15.48
C GLY A 363 -20.45 -14.11 -14.10
N ILE A 364 -20.42 -13.26 -13.09
CA ILE A 364 -20.09 -13.59 -11.70
C ILE A 364 -21.35 -13.49 -10.83
N ILE A 365 -21.57 -14.41 -9.90
CA ILE A 365 -22.65 -14.31 -8.91
C ILE A 365 -22.12 -14.07 -7.49
N LEU A 366 -22.53 -12.97 -6.87
CA LEU A 366 -22.24 -12.63 -5.48
C LEU A 366 -23.38 -13.12 -4.59
N ASN A 367 -23.18 -14.22 -3.89
CA ASN A 367 -24.24 -14.89 -3.12
C ASN A 367 -24.52 -14.22 -1.77
N LYS A 368 -25.80 -14.12 -1.39
CA LYS A 368 -26.26 -13.51 -0.12
C LYS A 368 -25.91 -14.32 1.14
N LYS A 369 -25.76 -15.66 1.04
CA LYS A 369 -25.68 -16.58 2.19
C LYS A 369 -24.28 -17.21 2.39
N CYS A 370 -23.22 -16.50 2.03
CA CYS A 370 -21.88 -17.08 2.04
C CYS A 370 -21.02 -16.53 3.19
N PRO A 371 -20.36 -17.39 3.97
CA PRO A 371 -19.46 -16.93 5.03
C PRO A 371 -18.25 -16.22 4.42
N LEU A 372 -17.88 -15.07 4.97
CA LEU A 372 -16.67 -14.31 4.59
C LEU A 372 -15.40 -15.09 5.01
N GLN A 373 -14.99 -16.09 4.23
CA GLN A 373 -13.73 -16.81 4.42
C GLN A 373 -12.79 -16.56 3.25
N LEU A 374 -11.60 -16.03 3.49
CA LEU A 374 -10.59 -15.87 2.45
C LEU A 374 -9.78 -17.18 2.33
N HIS A 375 -9.64 -17.68 1.11
CA HIS A 375 -8.83 -18.82 0.70
C HIS A 375 -7.85 -18.29 -0.34
N ALA A 376 -6.60 -18.74 -0.31
CA ALA A 376 -5.64 -18.44 -1.35
C ALA A 376 -5.11 -19.75 -1.96
N TYR A 377 -4.93 -19.77 -3.27
CA TYR A 377 -4.30 -20.87 -3.98
C TYR A 377 -3.14 -20.31 -4.79
N ALA A 378 -1.94 -20.82 -4.58
CA ALA A 378 -0.77 -20.46 -5.37
C ALA A 378 -0.39 -21.64 -6.27
N ASP A 379 -0.20 -21.38 -7.55
CA ASP A 379 0.46 -22.29 -8.49
C ASP A 379 1.79 -21.66 -8.91
N VAL A 380 2.83 -22.47 -9.04
CA VAL A 380 4.16 -22.03 -9.45
C VAL A 380 4.64 -22.91 -10.58
N ASP A 381 4.88 -22.31 -11.73
CA ASP A 381 5.61 -22.99 -12.81
C ASP A 381 7.11 -22.74 -12.67
N TRP A 382 7.91 -23.80 -12.81
CA TRP A 382 9.36 -23.69 -12.76
C TRP A 382 9.92 -23.52 -14.18
N VAL A 383 10.52 -22.36 -14.46
CA VAL A 383 11.32 -22.12 -15.69
C VAL A 383 10.51 -22.35 -16.98
N ARG A 384 9.18 -22.11 -16.96
CA ARG A 384 8.34 -22.34 -18.14
C ARG A 384 8.60 -21.33 -19.26
N ASN A 385 9.07 -20.13 -18.93
CA ASN A 385 9.52 -19.18 -19.94
C ASN A 385 10.88 -19.63 -20.51
N LEU A 386 10.85 -20.33 -21.64
CA LEU A 386 12.05 -20.88 -22.30
C LEU A 386 13.02 -19.80 -22.81
N GLU A 387 12.61 -18.54 -22.90
CA GLU A 387 13.45 -17.45 -23.43
C GLU A 387 14.34 -16.83 -22.35
N ASN A 388 13.81 -16.54 -21.16
CA ASN A 388 14.55 -15.90 -20.07
C ASN A 388 14.69 -16.79 -18.81
N ARG A 389 14.16 -18.01 -18.85
CA ARG A 389 14.10 -18.98 -17.74
C ARG A 389 13.43 -18.47 -16.47
N THR A 390 12.52 -17.51 -16.59
CA THR A 390 11.72 -17.06 -15.44
C THR A 390 10.60 -18.04 -15.13
N SER A 391 10.32 -18.18 -13.84
CA SER A 391 9.14 -18.85 -13.31
C SER A 391 7.95 -17.90 -13.37
N THR A 392 6.77 -18.43 -13.66
CA THR A 392 5.49 -17.71 -13.56
C THR A 392 4.78 -18.26 -12.33
N SER A 393 4.57 -17.42 -11.32
CA SER A 393 3.68 -17.72 -10.20
C SER A 393 2.30 -17.16 -10.50
N GLY A 394 1.28 -17.88 -10.07
CA GLY A 394 -0.11 -17.48 -10.17
C GLY A 394 -0.81 -17.67 -8.85
N ASP A 395 -1.32 -16.59 -8.29
CA ASP A 395 -2.03 -16.59 -7.03
C ASP A 395 -3.51 -16.31 -7.26
N ILE A 396 -4.38 -17.12 -6.66
CA ILE A 396 -5.84 -16.96 -6.68
C ILE A 396 -6.26 -16.63 -5.26
N TYR A 397 -6.79 -15.42 -5.05
CA TYR A 397 -7.46 -15.07 -3.81
C TYR A 397 -8.97 -15.30 -3.96
N TRP A 398 -9.55 -16.02 -3.02
CA TRP A 398 -10.93 -16.48 -3.03
C TRP A 398 -11.64 -16.11 -1.74
N MET A 399 -12.67 -15.26 -1.77
CA MET A 399 -13.56 -15.05 -0.63
C MET A 399 -14.79 -15.98 -0.77
N SER A 400 -15.03 -16.89 0.18
CA SER A 400 -15.78 -18.11 -0.07
C SER A 400 -17.26 -17.90 -0.33
N VAL A 401 -17.68 -18.43 -1.49
CA VAL A 401 -19.03 -18.93 -1.80
C VAL A 401 -18.88 -20.46 -1.88
N LYS A 402 -19.08 -21.18 -0.76
CA LYS A 402 -18.87 -22.65 -0.67
C LYS A 402 -19.37 -23.42 -1.90
N VAL A 403 -18.54 -24.28 -2.50
CA VAL A 403 -18.96 -25.37 -3.40
C VAL A 403 -18.15 -26.62 -3.11
N ASP A 404 -18.85 -27.74 -2.92
CA ASP A 404 -18.26 -29.08 -2.82
C ASP A 404 -17.72 -29.50 -4.21
N ALA A 405 -16.55 -30.13 -4.22
CA ALA A 405 -15.65 -30.38 -5.35
C ALA A 405 -16.29 -30.74 -6.71
N ASP A 406 -15.75 -30.16 -7.80
CA ASP A 406 -15.13 -30.89 -8.92
C ASP A 406 -14.42 -29.92 -9.91
N TRP A 407 -13.11 -30.15 -10.08
CA TRP A 407 -12.10 -29.62 -11.01
C TRP A 407 -12.44 -28.47 -11.99
N LEU A 408 -11.75 -27.31 -11.84
CA LEU A 408 -11.28 -26.46 -12.96
C LEU A 408 -10.21 -25.43 -12.47
N THR A 409 -9.02 -25.43 -13.09
CA THR A 409 -7.86 -24.57 -12.77
C THR A 409 -7.95 -23.20 -13.46
N LEU A 410 -7.74 -22.08 -12.74
CA LEU A 410 -7.72 -20.71 -13.30
C LEU A 410 -6.44 -19.97 -12.89
N PHE A 411 -5.60 -19.59 -13.86
CA PHE A 411 -4.35 -18.86 -13.62
C PHE A 411 -4.59 -17.35 -13.51
N TYR A 412 -4.07 -16.73 -12.45
CA TYR A 412 -3.63 -15.33 -12.48
C TYR A 412 -2.11 -15.33 -12.77
N ALA A 413 -1.58 -14.29 -13.42
CA ALA A 413 -0.13 -14.13 -13.60
C ALA A 413 0.18 -12.66 -13.43
N GLU A 414 0.93 -12.33 -12.39
CA GLU A 414 1.50 -11.00 -12.17
C GLU A 414 2.99 -11.08 -12.52
N GLU A 415 3.39 -10.50 -13.65
CA GLU A 415 4.82 -10.24 -13.93
C GLU A 415 5.18 -8.90 -13.27
N SER A 416 6.26 -8.90 -12.48
CA SER A 416 6.74 -7.74 -11.75
C SER A 416 7.19 -6.60 -12.69
N LEU A 417 6.35 -5.57 -12.78
CA LEU A 417 6.80 -4.18 -12.94
C LEU A 417 6.12 -3.39 -11.82
N SER A 418 6.95 -2.89 -10.90
CA SER A 418 6.63 -2.13 -9.70
C SER A 418 5.28 -1.38 -9.74
N SER A 419 4.49 -1.59 -8.68
CA SER A 419 3.27 -0.90 -8.25
C SER A 419 1.94 -1.28 -8.93
N LEU A 420 1.21 -2.22 -8.32
CA LEU A 420 -0.25 -2.17 -8.05
C LEU A 420 -0.73 -3.44 -7.33
N LYS A 421 -1.10 -3.34 -6.04
CA LYS A 421 -1.80 -4.40 -5.30
C LYS A 421 -3.31 -4.24 -5.52
N GLU A 422 -3.96 -5.09 -6.31
CA GLU A 422 -5.45 -5.18 -6.40
C GLU A 422 -5.92 -6.60 -5.99
N LEU A 423 -6.80 -6.66 -4.98
CA LEU A 423 -7.40 -7.88 -4.42
C LEU A 423 -8.51 -8.43 -5.35
N GLY A 424 -8.20 -9.43 -6.18
CA GLY A 424 -9.19 -10.10 -7.03
C GLY A 424 -10.09 -11.08 -6.25
N VAL A 425 -11.38 -11.13 -6.61
CA VAL A 425 -12.37 -12.10 -6.12
C VAL A 425 -12.70 -13.08 -7.25
N CYS A 426 -12.59 -14.39 -7.00
CA CYS A 426 -13.18 -15.45 -7.84
C CYS A 426 -14.28 -16.21 -7.09
N CYS A 427 -15.16 -16.97 -7.77
CA CYS A 427 -16.44 -17.48 -7.20
C CYS A 427 -17.44 -18.13 -8.16
N PHE A 428 -17.19 -19.38 -8.58
CA PHE A 428 -18.03 -20.46 -9.18
C PHE A 428 -19.10 -20.20 -10.27
N TRP A 429 -19.16 -21.20 -11.18
CA TRP A 429 -19.95 -21.27 -12.40
C TRP A 429 -21.08 -22.33 -12.30
N LYS A 430 -22.23 -22.10 -12.96
CA LYS A 430 -23.32 -23.08 -13.11
C LYS A 430 -23.68 -23.22 -14.59
N SER A 431 -23.38 -24.38 -15.20
CA SER A 431 -24.05 -24.80 -16.44
C SER A 431 -25.06 -25.89 -16.11
N ASN A 432 -26.30 -25.71 -16.56
CA ASN A 432 -27.21 -26.83 -16.72
C ASN A 432 -26.85 -27.54 -18.05
N ASP A 433 -26.91 -28.86 -18.03
CA ASP A 433 -26.80 -29.82 -19.14
C ASP A 433 -25.38 -30.13 -19.71
N CYS A 434 -24.78 -31.26 -19.32
CA CYS A 434 -24.88 -32.55 -20.05
C CYS A 434 -23.94 -33.63 -19.46
N LYS A 435 -24.39 -34.90 -19.49
CA LYS A 435 -23.69 -36.12 -19.02
C LYS A 435 -22.50 -36.52 -19.93
N VAL A 436 -21.50 -37.22 -19.36
CA VAL A 436 -20.93 -38.55 -19.76
C VAL A 436 -19.42 -38.68 -19.44
N GLY A 437 -19.07 -39.68 -18.59
CA GLY A 437 -17.86 -40.55 -18.61
C GLY A 437 -16.48 -39.94 -18.27
N ALA A 438 -15.51 -40.62 -17.66
CA ALA A 438 -15.37 -42.00 -17.21
C ALA A 438 -14.13 -42.11 -16.28
N GLU A 439 -14.16 -43.09 -15.37
CA GLU A 439 -13.03 -43.61 -14.58
C GLU A 439 -11.92 -44.24 -15.46
N ARG A 440 -10.66 -44.12 -15.01
CA ARG A 440 -9.39 -44.88 -15.30
C ARG A 440 -8.22 -43.88 -15.27
N GLU A 441 -7.10 -44.01 -14.56
CA GLU A 441 -6.31 -45.14 -14.07
C GLU A 441 -5.43 -44.67 -12.88
N ARG A 442 -5.37 -45.46 -11.80
CA ARG A 442 -4.23 -45.57 -10.89
C ARG A 442 -3.37 -46.73 -11.42
N GLU A 443 -2.08 -46.52 -11.66
CA GLU A 443 -0.94 -47.43 -11.36
C GLU A 443 0.29 -47.12 -12.24
N GLN A 444 1.48 -47.50 -11.72
CA GLN A 444 2.86 -47.40 -12.25
C GLN A 444 3.61 -46.12 -11.80
N LEU A 445 4.73 -46.14 -11.06
CA LEU A 445 5.73 -47.18 -10.78
C LEU A 445 6.51 -46.86 -9.47
N LYS A 446 6.83 -47.90 -8.69
CA LYS A 446 7.79 -47.89 -7.58
C LYS A 446 9.21 -48.30 -8.06
N THR A 447 10.23 -47.57 -7.58
CA THR A 447 11.59 -47.96 -7.13
C THR A 447 12.63 -48.72 -7.99
N LYS A 448 13.83 -48.07 -8.05
CA LYS A 448 15.23 -48.53 -7.81
C LYS A 448 16.16 -49.05 -8.95
N VAL A 449 17.26 -48.29 -9.09
CA VAL A 449 18.71 -48.63 -9.22
C VAL A 449 19.26 -49.21 -10.55
N GLY A 450 20.17 -48.44 -11.17
CA GLY A 450 21.12 -48.86 -12.20
C GLY A 450 21.92 -47.66 -12.71
N GLY A 451 23.23 -47.63 -12.51
CA GLY A 451 24.06 -46.41 -12.52
C GLY A 451 24.28 -45.73 -13.88
N GLN A 452 24.44 -44.41 -13.84
CA GLN A 452 25.69 -43.70 -14.17
C GLN A 452 25.49 -42.22 -13.88
N GLU A 453 26.29 -41.70 -12.95
CA GLU A 453 26.55 -40.27 -12.84
C GLU A 453 27.31 -39.80 -14.08
N GLN A 454 26.94 -38.63 -14.58
CA GLN A 454 27.91 -37.73 -15.22
C GLN A 454 27.58 -36.29 -14.82
N PHE A 455 28.29 -35.84 -13.78
CA PHE A 455 28.71 -34.46 -13.68
C PHE A 455 29.79 -34.20 -14.75
N CYS A 456 29.63 -33.14 -15.53
CA CYS A 456 30.75 -32.44 -16.14
C CYS A 456 30.56 -30.93 -15.94
N SER A 457 31.38 -30.39 -15.03
CA SER A 457 31.77 -29.00 -14.91
C SER A 457 32.58 -28.56 -16.12
N PHE A 458 32.53 -27.28 -16.52
CA PHE A 458 33.71 -26.50 -16.94
C PHE A 458 33.43 -24.99 -16.82
N ALA A 459 34.53 -24.25 -16.75
CA ALA A 459 34.74 -23.05 -15.95
C ALA A 459 34.75 -21.73 -16.75
N VAL A 460 34.51 -20.62 -16.02
CA VAL A 460 35.22 -19.33 -16.04
C VAL A 460 35.31 -18.56 -17.39
N GLN A 461 34.76 -17.33 -17.47
CA GLN A 461 35.50 -16.05 -17.27
C GLN A 461 34.68 -14.80 -17.65
N THR A 462 34.60 -13.85 -16.70
CA THR A 462 34.55 -12.37 -16.76
C THR A 462 34.09 -11.61 -18.02
N LYS A 463 33.14 -10.66 -17.86
CA LYS A 463 33.33 -9.17 -17.80
C LYS A 463 32.14 -8.37 -18.37
N GLN A 464 31.69 -7.42 -17.54
CA GLN A 464 31.16 -6.08 -17.86
C GLN A 464 29.71 -5.83 -18.32
N PRO A 465 29.15 -4.65 -17.95
CA PRO A 465 27.71 -4.36 -17.91
C PRO A 465 27.19 -3.81 -19.23
N ILE A 466 25.90 -4.01 -19.51
CA ILE A 466 25.20 -3.35 -20.61
C ILE A 466 24.09 -2.49 -20.01
N ASP A 467 24.37 -1.19 -20.02
CA ASP A 467 23.52 -0.01 -20.19
C ASP A 467 21.99 -0.22 -20.12
N HIS A 468 21.36 0.27 -19.06
CA HIS A 468 19.92 0.51 -19.00
C HIS A 468 19.61 1.90 -19.55
N ASN A 469 19.24 1.96 -20.83
CA ASN A 469 18.53 3.11 -21.40
C ASN A 469 17.20 2.65 -21.99
N GLY A 470 16.12 3.21 -21.43
CA GLY A 470 14.86 3.41 -22.13
C GLY A 470 13.76 2.37 -21.89
N VAL A 471 12.88 2.64 -20.93
CA VAL A 471 11.44 2.32 -21.05
C VAL A 471 10.64 3.44 -20.39
N ASP A 472 10.38 4.49 -21.15
CA ASP A 472 9.27 5.42 -20.91
C ASP A 472 8.07 4.94 -21.73
N GLY A 473 6.91 4.79 -21.10
CA GLY A 473 5.63 4.86 -21.79
C GLY A 473 4.64 3.73 -21.48
N LEU A 474 3.78 3.96 -20.48
CA LEU A 474 2.36 3.58 -20.49
C LEU A 474 1.63 4.43 -19.42
N GLU A 475 0.67 5.25 -19.84
CA GLU A 475 -0.11 6.13 -18.95
C GLU A 475 -1.11 5.34 -18.07
N PRO A 476 -1.27 5.64 -16.76
CA PRO A 476 -2.13 4.90 -15.81
C PRO A 476 -3.65 5.10 -15.94
N SER A 477 -4.17 5.69 -17.02
CA SER A 477 -5.54 6.22 -17.05
C SER A 477 -6.65 5.15 -17.20
N HIS A 478 -6.31 3.96 -17.68
CA HIS A 478 -7.27 2.86 -17.84
C HIS A 478 -7.41 1.97 -16.59
N MET A 479 -6.34 1.80 -15.79
CA MET A 479 -6.35 1.01 -14.53
C MET A 479 -7.13 1.67 -13.39
N LYS A 480 -7.28 3.00 -13.37
CA LYS A 480 -8.12 3.65 -12.34
C LYS A 480 -9.62 3.31 -12.43
N ARG A 481 -10.06 2.69 -13.54
CA ARG A 481 -11.47 2.29 -13.73
C ARG A 481 -11.78 0.90 -13.15
N SER A 482 -10.77 0.04 -12.98
CA SER A 482 -10.94 -1.32 -12.44
C SER A 482 -11.07 -1.35 -10.93
N ALA A 483 -10.25 -0.58 -10.19
CA ALA A 483 -10.30 -0.47 -8.73
C ALA A 483 -11.68 -0.05 -8.21
N ALA A 484 -12.20 1.10 -8.70
CA ALA A 484 -13.49 1.62 -8.26
C ALA A 484 -14.65 0.66 -8.55
N LEU A 485 -14.58 -0.09 -9.67
CA LEU A 485 -15.60 -1.08 -10.01
C LEU A 485 -15.54 -2.27 -9.04
N LEU A 486 -14.37 -2.85 -8.83
CA LEU A 486 -14.16 -3.99 -7.94
C LEU A 486 -14.63 -3.70 -6.52
N GLU A 487 -14.41 -2.47 -6.05
CA GLU A 487 -14.91 -2.01 -4.76
C GLU A 487 -16.42 -1.84 -4.72
N ALA A 488 -17.03 -1.28 -5.78
CA ALA A 488 -18.49 -1.26 -5.90
C ALA A 488 -19.09 -2.67 -5.74
N LEU A 489 -18.45 -3.67 -6.36
CA LEU A 489 -18.88 -5.06 -6.30
C LEU A 489 -18.69 -5.68 -4.90
N MET A 490 -17.58 -5.36 -4.21
CA MET A 490 -17.31 -5.81 -2.84
C MET A 490 -18.24 -5.19 -1.79
N ILE A 491 -18.58 -3.92 -1.95
CA ILE A 491 -19.54 -3.24 -1.09
C ILE A 491 -20.93 -3.89 -1.24
N LEU A 492 -21.33 -4.26 -2.46
CA LEU A 492 -22.61 -4.94 -2.69
C LEU A 492 -22.65 -6.37 -2.10
N ALA A 493 -21.49 -7.04 -2.00
CA ALA A 493 -21.38 -8.37 -1.38
C ALA A 493 -21.47 -8.32 0.16
N THR A 494 -21.00 -7.25 0.80
CA THR A 494 -20.87 -7.17 2.27
C THR A 494 -22.17 -6.76 2.99
N VAL A 495 -23.18 -6.25 2.27
CA VAL A 495 -24.47 -5.79 2.83
C VAL A 495 -25.38 -6.94 3.32
N GLY A 496 -24.97 -8.21 3.13
CA GLY A 496 -25.73 -9.40 3.55
C GLY A 496 -25.38 -9.98 4.93
N GLN A 497 -24.31 -9.55 5.61
CA GLN A 497 -23.90 -10.14 6.90
C GLN A 497 -23.30 -9.08 7.83
N SER A 498 -24.03 -8.74 8.89
CA SER A 498 -23.48 -8.04 10.05
C SER A 498 -22.79 -9.04 10.97
N SER A 499 -21.46 -8.94 11.12
CA SER A 499 -20.69 -9.11 12.37
C SER A 499 -19.18 -8.92 12.08
N SER A 500 -18.61 -7.85 12.62
CA SER A 500 -17.19 -7.57 12.89
C SER A 500 -16.10 -8.22 11.99
N ALA A 501 -15.54 -7.44 11.06
CA ALA A 501 -14.14 -7.59 10.62
C ALA A 501 -13.71 -6.36 9.79
N ALA A 502 -13.31 -5.27 10.45
CA ALA A 502 -12.69 -4.13 9.79
C ALA A 502 -11.52 -3.63 10.64
N LEU A 503 -10.40 -4.33 10.57
CA LEU A 503 -9.14 -3.98 11.24
C LEU A 503 -7.98 -4.75 10.58
N SER A 504 -7.58 -4.39 9.35
CA SER A 504 -6.37 -5.00 8.76
C SER A 504 -5.54 -4.13 7.83
N THR A 505 -6.09 -3.13 7.14
CA THR A 505 -5.33 -2.43 6.09
C THR A 505 -4.65 -1.12 6.52
N SER A 506 -4.71 -0.71 7.79
CA SER A 506 -4.10 0.57 8.23
C SER A 506 -2.85 0.48 9.09
N TYR A 507 -2.41 -0.72 9.44
CA TYR A 507 -1.43 -0.87 10.52
C TYR A 507 0.03 -0.78 10.05
N CYS A 508 0.32 -1.03 8.77
CA CYS A 508 1.68 -0.99 8.24
C CYS A 508 2.25 0.44 8.15
N GLU A 509 1.41 1.46 7.93
CA GLU A 509 1.85 2.87 7.91
C GLU A 509 1.97 3.48 9.32
N GLU A 510 1.26 2.95 10.33
CA GLU A 510 1.37 3.42 11.72
C GLU A 510 2.60 2.88 12.46
N MET A 511 3.13 1.70 12.08
CA MET A 511 4.29 1.09 12.75
C MET A 511 5.66 1.47 12.18
N GLY A 512 5.71 1.92 10.91
CA GLY A 512 6.93 2.40 10.27
C GLY A 512 7.23 3.89 10.50
N SER A 513 6.30 4.62 11.13
CA SER A 513 6.51 6.00 11.55
C SER A 513 7.42 6.01 12.77
N SER A 514 8.47 6.84 12.78
CA SER A 514 9.28 7.08 13.97
C SER A 514 8.37 7.61 15.08
N THR A 515 7.89 6.73 15.97
CA THR A 515 7.15 7.16 17.16
C THR A 515 8.11 8.01 17.99
N TYR A 516 7.88 9.32 17.95
CA TYR A 516 8.65 10.26 18.74
C TYR A 516 8.38 9.99 20.22
N ARG A 517 9.39 9.47 20.93
CA ARG A 517 9.34 9.35 22.39
C ARG A 517 9.72 10.71 22.98
N PRO A 518 8.86 11.34 23.81
CA PRO A 518 9.12 12.68 24.33
C PRO A 518 10.28 12.70 25.34
N HIS A 519 10.66 11.56 25.91
CA HIS A 519 11.75 11.43 26.85
C HIS A 519 12.81 10.46 26.33
N THR A 520 14.08 10.86 26.39
CA THR A 520 15.21 10.03 25.95
C THR A 520 16.33 10.14 26.97
N VAL A 521 16.94 9.00 27.30
CA VAL A 521 18.15 8.91 28.13
C VAL A 521 19.17 7.99 27.47
N THR A 522 20.44 8.18 27.78
CA THR A 522 21.54 7.33 27.32
C THR A 522 21.91 6.33 28.42
N VAL A 523 22.26 5.10 28.06
CA VAL A 523 22.64 4.06 29.05
C VAL A 523 23.84 4.46 29.93
N THR A 524 24.72 5.34 29.44
CA THR A 524 25.87 5.90 30.18
C THR A 524 25.46 6.77 31.36
N GLU A 525 24.27 7.39 31.33
CA GLU A 525 23.72 8.18 32.44
C GLU A 525 23.43 7.30 33.68
N PHE A 526 23.33 5.99 33.49
CA PHE A 526 23.10 4.99 34.53
C PHE A 526 24.38 4.21 34.88
N GLY A 527 25.54 4.74 34.50
CA GLY A 527 26.85 4.19 34.86
C GLY A 527 27.33 3.06 33.95
N ALA A 528 26.72 2.84 32.79
CA ALA A 528 27.22 1.87 31.83
C ALA A 528 28.55 2.33 31.20
N VAL A 529 29.44 1.36 30.95
CA VAL A 529 30.75 1.54 30.32
C VAL A 529 30.85 0.68 29.06
N GLY A 530 31.12 1.32 27.92
CA GLY A 530 31.14 0.71 26.59
C GLY A 530 32.47 0.07 26.20
N ASP A 531 33.19 -0.54 27.14
CA ASP A 531 34.54 -1.11 26.96
C ASP A 531 34.56 -2.58 26.50
N GLY A 532 33.40 -3.26 26.53
CA GLY A 532 33.23 -4.68 26.22
C GLY A 532 33.68 -5.63 27.34
N VAL A 533 33.98 -5.10 28.53
CA VAL A 533 34.49 -5.85 29.69
C VAL A 533 33.63 -5.61 30.93
N THR A 534 33.18 -4.38 31.16
CA THR A 534 32.34 -4.01 32.29
C THR A 534 30.94 -4.60 32.13
N LEU A 535 30.46 -5.33 33.14
CA LEU A 535 29.11 -5.90 33.13
C LEU A 535 28.06 -4.81 33.40
N ASN A 536 27.30 -4.46 32.36
CA ASN A 536 26.36 -3.35 32.35
C ASN A 536 24.93 -3.74 32.72
N THR A 537 24.68 -5.00 33.13
CA THR A 537 23.33 -5.51 33.43
C THR A 537 22.55 -4.59 34.37
N LYS A 538 23.21 -4.12 35.42
CA LYS A 538 22.56 -3.22 36.40
C LYS A 538 22.28 -1.84 35.83
N ALA A 539 23.14 -1.32 34.95
CA ALA A 539 22.92 -0.03 34.30
C ALA A 539 21.73 -0.09 33.34
N PHE A 540 21.61 -1.15 32.52
CA PHE A 540 20.43 -1.38 31.69
C PHE A 540 19.14 -1.50 32.51
N GLN A 541 19.15 -2.32 33.57
CA GLN A 541 18.00 -2.49 34.47
C GLN A 541 17.59 -1.17 35.14
N ASN A 542 18.56 -0.38 35.63
CA ASN A 542 18.28 0.91 36.27
C ASN A 542 17.73 1.93 35.27
N ALA A 543 18.27 1.96 34.05
CA ALA A 543 17.78 2.84 32.98
C ALA A 543 16.33 2.50 32.62
N ILE A 544 16.02 1.22 32.41
CA ILE A 544 14.67 0.76 32.08
C ILE A 544 13.70 1.04 33.24
N PHE A 545 14.12 0.79 34.48
CA PHE A 545 13.33 1.11 35.67
C PHE A 545 12.98 2.60 35.76
N TYR A 546 13.96 3.47 35.51
CA TYR A 546 13.72 4.92 35.47
C TYR A 546 12.73 5.30 34.36
N LEU A 547 12.92 4.76 33.15
CA LEU A 547 12.10 5.05 31.98
C LEU A 547 10.65 4.59 32.13
N HIS A 548 10.37 3.61 32.97
CA HIS A 548 9.02 3.18 33.32
C HIS A 548 8.13 4.32 33.86
N SER A 549 8.73 5.34 34.48
CA SER A 549 8.03 6.52 35.01
C SER A 549 7.43 7.45 33.92
N PHE A 550 7.66 7.13 32.64
CA PHE A 550 7.20 7.87 31.47
C PHE A 550 6.26 7.05 30.58
N ALA A 551 5.93 5.80 30.96
CA ALA A 551 5.05 4.94 30.17
C ALA A 551 3.68 5.59 29.91
N ASP A 552 3.11 6.28 30.89
CA ASP A 552 1.85 7.03 30.82
C ASP A 552 1.97 8.40 30.13
N LYS A 553 3.19 8.83 29.80
CA LYS A 553 3.51 10.16 29.22
C LYS A 553 3.93 10.09 27.75
N GLY A 554 3.51 9.03 27.04
CA GLY A 554 3.89 8.79 25.64
C GLY A 554 5.13 7.91 25.45
N GLY A 555 5.64 7.32 26.55
CA GLY A 555 6.77 6.43 26.53
C GLY A 555 8.12 7.14 26.54
N ALA A 556 9.18 6.34 26.51
CA ALA A 556 10.54 6.86 26.53
C ALA A 556 11.51 6.03 25.69
N GLN A 557 12.65 6.63 25.39
CA GLN A 557 13.72 6.01 24.61
C GLN A 557 14.98 5.81 25.45
N LEU A 558 15.51 4.59 25.42
CA LEU A 558 16.86 4.26 25.85
C LEU A 558 17.79 4.27 24.64
N PHE A 559 18.74 5.19 24.63
CA PHE A 559 19.77 5.29 23.61
C PHE A 559 21.05 4.55 24.05
N VAL A 560 21.55 3.66 23.19
CA VAL A 560 22.80 2.93 23.38
C VAL A 560 23.83 3.47 22.36
N PRO A 561 24.80 4.28 22.80
CA PRO A 561 25.74 4.93 21.89
C PRO A 561 26.79 3.93 21.38
N THR A 562 27.59 4.35 20.40
CA THR A 562 28.73 3.58 19.90
C THR A 562 29.62 3.10 21.05
N GLY A 563 29.96 1.82 21.06
CA GLY A 563 30.67 1.17 22.16
C GLY A 563 30.33 -0.32 22.25
N LYS A 564 31.02 -1.04 23.13
CA LYS A 564 30.79 -2.46 23.40
C LYS A 564 30.20 -2.63 24.80
N TRP A 565 28.96 -3.11 24.90
CA TRP A 565 28.18 -3.10 26.14
C TRP A 565 27.94 -4.55 26.59
N LEU A 566 28.87 -5.11 27.36
CA LEU A 566 28.71 -6.45 27.95
C LEU A 566 27.56 -6.43 28.97
N THR A 567 26.62 -7.37 28.87
CA THR A 567 25.47 -7.48 29.77
C THR A 567 24.95 -8.92 29.86
N GLY A 568 24.38 -9.25 31.02
CA GLY A 568 23.48 -10.38 31.19
C GLY A 568 22.06 -10.05 30.71
N SER A 569 21.11 -10.92 31.04
CA SER A 569 19.71 -10.74 30.66
C SER A 569 19.07 -9.52 31.32
N PHE A 570 18.26 -8.79 30.55
CA PHE A 570 17.43 -7.71 31.08
C PHE A 570 16.03 -7.71 30.44
N SER A 571 15.04 -7.27 31.23
CA SER A 571 13.64 -7.26 30.81
C SER A 571 13.19 -5.88 30.34
N LEU A 572 12.44 -5.83 29.25
CA LEU A 572 11.81 -4.62 28.73
C LEU A 572 10.49 -4.30 29.44
N ILE A 573 9.98 -3.09 29.18
CA ILE A 573 8.70 -2.56 29.65
C ILE A 573 7.88 -2.05 28.45
N SER A 574 6.58 -1.84 28.64
CA SER A 574 5.72 -1.19 27.65
C SER A 574 6.11 0.26 27.37
N HIS A 575 5.78 0.77 26.17
CA HIS A 575 6.05 2.13 25.73
C HIS A 575 7.55 2.50 25.72
N LEU A 576 8.42 1.52 25.46
CA LEU A 576 9.86 1.69 25.43
C LEU A 576 10.40 1.58 24.00
N THR A 577 11.27 2.51 23.64
CA THR A 577 12.14 2.40 22.45
C THR A 577 13.58 2.18 22.90
N ILE A 578 14.21 1.08 22.51
CA ILE A 578 15.66 0.91 22.59
C ILE A 578 16.25 1.22 21.21
N SER A 579 17.17 2.18 21.15
CA SER A 579 17.84 2.57 19.91
C SER A 579 19.35 2.39 20.03
N LEU A 580 19.94 1.55 19.18
CA LEU A 580 21.39 1.34 19.10
C LEU A 580 21.98 2.25 18.02
N ASP A 581 23.01 3.02 18.38
CA ASP A 581 23.75 3.80 17.40
C ASP A 581 24.52 2.91 16.43
N LYS A 582 24.99 3.49 15.33
CA LYS A 582 25.93 2.83 14.43
C LYS A 582 27.17 2.40 15.20
N ASP A 583 27.62 1.16 14.96
CA ASP A 583 28.78 0.55 15.62
C ASP A 583 28.62 0.30 17.14
N ALA A 584 27.42 0.52 17.70
CA ALA A 584 27.09 0.04 19.05
C ALA A 584 26.92 -1.48 19.04
N VAL A 585 27.49 -2.17 20.03
CA VAL A 585 27.43 -3.63 20.16
C VAL A 585 26.96 -4.00 21.57
N ILE A 586 25.74 -4.51 21.72
CA ILE A 586 25.32 -5.20 22.96
C ILE A 586 25.90 -6.61 22.92
N ILE A 587 26.62 -7.00 23.97
CA ILE A 587 27.32 -8.29 24.05
C ILE A 587 26.73 -9.11 25.19
N GLY A 588 26.24 -10.32 24.90
CA GLY A 588 25.74 -11.25 25.90
C GLY A 588 26.87 -11.87 26.73
N SER A 589 26.72 -11.91 28.06
CA SER A 589 27.70 -12.51 28.97
C SER A 589 27.92 -14.00 28.66
N MET A 590 29.18 -14.45 28.77
CA MET A 590 29.52 -15.87 28.70
C MET A 590 29.27 -16.61 30.02
N ASP A 591 29.01 -15.90 31.13
CA ASP A 591 28.71 -16.52 32.42
C ASP A 591 27.22 -16.86 32.51
N SER A 592 26.88 -18.15 32.61
CA SER A 592 25.49 -18.61 32.71
C SER A 592 24.72 -18.03 33.91
N SER A 593 25.40 -17.58 34.96
CA SER A 593 24.76 -16.96 36.14
C SER A 593 24.18 -15.58 35.87
N ASP A 594 24.63 -14.91 34.79
CA ASP A 594 24.08 -13.64 34.30
C ASP A 594 22.77 -13.81 33.51
N TRP A 595 22.31 -15.06 33.32
CA TRP A 595 21.11 -15.43 32.58
C TRP A 595 20.17 -16.17 33.53
N PRO A 596 19.24 -15.47 34.22
CA PRO A 596 18.37 -16.08 35.21
C PRO A 596 17.60 -17.29 34.66
N VAL A 597 17.41 -18.31 35.49
CA VAL A 597 16.59 -19.47 35.11
C VAL A 597 15.11 -19.13 35.36
N ILE A 598 14.31 -19.26 34.32
CA ILE A 598 12.86 -19.02 34.33
C ILE A 598 12.11 -20.29 33.92
N ASP A 599 10.80 -20.24 34.12
CA ASP A 599 9.92 -21.36 33.78
C ASP A 599 10.00 -21.71 32.29
N PRO A 600 9.74 -23.00 31.96
CA PRO A 600 9.57 -23.43 30.58
C PRO A 600 8.62 -22.54 29.78
N LEU A 601 8.81 -22.52 28.46
CA LEU A 601 7.85 -21.86 27.59
C LEU A 601 6.48 -22.53 27.72
N PRO A 602 5.40 -21.76 27.83
CA PRO A 602 4.04 -22.30 27.87
C PRO A 602 3.70 -23.15 26.65
N SER A 603 4.36 -22.89 25.51
CA SER A 603 4.20 -23.67 24.29
C SER A 603 4.71 -25.11 24.41
N TYR A 604 5.71 -25.38 25.25
CA TYR A 604 6.28 -26.72 25.39
C TYR A 604 5.92 -27.39 26.71
N GLY A 605 5.57 -26.62 27.75
CA GLY A 605 5.33 -27.13 29.10
C GLY A 605 6.58 -27.72 29.81
N ARG A 606 7.72 -27.79 29.12
CA ARG A 606 9.03 -28.27 29.61
C ARG A 606 10.18 -27.59 28.89
N GLY A 607 11.40 -27.68 29.44
CA GLY A 607 12.59 -27.24 28.74
C GLY A 607 12.78 -27.98 27.40
N ARG A 608 13.19 -27.23 26.37
CA ARG A 608 13.25 -27.69 24.98
C ARG A 608 14.38 -28.68 24.73
N GLU A 609 15.49 -28.47 25.43
CA GLU A 609 16.72 -29.26 25.30
C GLU A 609 16.94 -30.20 26.47
N LEU A 610 16.52 -29.76 27.68
CA LEU A 610 16.64 -30.52 28.92
C LEU A 610 15.35 -30.38 29.74
N PRO A 611 14.94 -31.40 30.51
CA PRO A 611 13.86 -31.27 31.48
C PRO A 611 14.15 -30.16 32.51
N GLY A 612 13.12 -29.45 32.97
CA GLY A 612 13.26 -28.33 33.91
C GLY A 612 13.16 -26.97 33.24
N GLY A 613 13.67 -25.92 33.91
CA GLY A 613 13.61 -24.53 33.45
C GLY A 613 14.53 -24.21 32.26
N ARG A 614 14.58 -22.93 31.92
CA ARG A 614 15.39 -22.39 30.80
C ARG A 614 16.07 -21.10 31.21
N HIS A 615 17.19 -20.77 30.59
CA HIS A 615 17.80 -19.46 30.75
C HIS A 615 16.94 -18.37 30.07
N GLN A 616 16.74 -17.25 30.75
CA GLN A 616 16.06 -16.06 30.24
C GLN A 616 16.87 -15.46 29.10
N SER A 617 16.22 -15.05 28.01
CA SER A 617 16.87 -14.44 26.84
C SER A 617 17.63 -13.14 27.15
N LEU A 618 18.59 -12.77 26.31
CA LEU A 618 19.44 -11.58 26.54
C LEU A 618 18.60 -10.31 26.67
N ILE A 619 17.68 -10.15 25.72
CA ILE A 619 16.62 -9.14 25.77
C ILE A 619 15.30 -9.89 25.89
N HIS A 620 14.65 -9.75 27.04
CA HIS A 620 13.41 -10.45 27.37
C HIS A 620 12.27 -9.47 27.60
N GLY A 621 11.02 -9.90 27.41
CA GLY A 621 9.84 -9.11 27.75
C GLY A 621 8.59 -9.97 27.78
N SER A 622 7.63 -9.65 28.64
CA SER A 622 6.36 -10.37 28.71
C SER A 622 5.21 -9.41 29.03
N ASN A 623 4.05 -9.62 28.40
CA ASN A 623 2.86 -8.78 28.53
C ASN A 623 3.10 -7.29 28.18
N LEU A 624 3.85 -7.03 27.11
CA LEU A 624 4.24 -5.67 26.73
C LEU A 624 3.33 -5.09 25.65
N THR A 625 3.20 -3.77 25.64
CA THR A 625 2.50 -2.98 24.62
C THR A 625 3.43 -1.91 24.09
N ASP A 626 3.48 -1.69 22.77
CA ASP A 626 4.20 -0.56 22.16
C ASP A 626 5.71 -0.57 22.50
N VAL A 627 6.43 -1.57 21.99
CA VAL A 627 7.87 -1.77 22.23
C VAL A 627 8.62 -1.71 20.91
N ILE A 628 9.70 -0.94 20.87
CA ILE A 628 10.52 -0.75 19.67
C ILE A 628 11.98 -1.04 19.98
N ILE A 629 12.61 -1.91 19.20
CA ILE A 629 14.04 -2.22 19.25
C ILE A 629 14.62 -1.87 17.88
N THR A 630 15.35 -0.77 17.79
CA THR A 630 15.80 -0.20 16.52
C THR A 630 17.23 0.34 16.58
N GLY A 631 17.74 0.88 15.48
CA GLY A 631 19.06 1.52 15.49
C GLY A 631 19.59 1.96 14.13
N GLY A 632 20.81 2.50 14.16
CA GLY A 632 21.62 2.85 12.98
C GLY A 632 22.41 1.65 12.43
N ASN A 633 21.79 0.47 12.38
CA ASN A 633 22.46 -0.83 12.16
C ASN A 633 23.43 -1.23 13.29
N GLY A 634 23.04 -0.98 14.53
CA GLY A 634 23.72 -1.51 15.72
C GLY A 634 23.66 -3.04 15.80
N THR A 635 24.56 -3.63 16.59
CA THR A 635 24.73 -5.09 16.69
C THR A 635 24.30 -5.63 18.05
N ILE A 636 23.59 -6.76 18.05
CA ILE A 636 23.30 -7.58 19.22
C ILE A 636 24.06 -8.90 19.06
N TYR A 637 25.09 -9.10 19.88
CA TYR A 637 26.03 -10.20 19.79
C TYR A 637 25.87 -11.17 20.97
N GLY A 638 25.36 -12.37 20.72
CA GLY A 638 24.99 -13.33 21.76
C GLY A 638 26.14 -14.13 22.38
N GLN A 639 27.35 -14.08 21.80
CA GLN A 639 28.49 -14.91 22.21
C GLN A 639 28.17 -16.42 22.34
N GLY A 640 27.36 -16.95 21.42
CA GLY A 640 26.80 -18.30 21.49
C GLY A 640 27.79 -19.47 21.58
N SER A 641 29.07 -19.29 21.24
CA SER A 641 30.05 -20.40 21.17
C SER A 641 30.15 -21.23 22.45
N ILE A 642 30.18 -20.57 23.61
CA ILE A 642 30.26 -21.28 24.89
C ILE A 642 29.02 -22.14 25.18
N TRP A 643 27.85 -21.64 24.77
CA TRP A 643 26.58 -22.36 24.91
C TRP A 643 26.50 -23.56 23.97
N TRP A 644 27.02 -23.42 22.75
CA TRP A 644 27.11 -24.51 21.78
C TRP A 644 28.07 -25.60 22.25
N ASP A 645 29.20 -25.21 22.85
CA ASP A 645 30.15 -26.15 23.45
C ASP A 645 29.50 -26.95 24.58
N TRP A 646 28.75 -26.29 25.47
CA TRP A 646 28.00 -26.97 26.53
C TRP A 646 26.91 -27.90 25.99
N PHE A 647 26.21 -27.48 24.92
CA PHE A 647 25.21 -28.32 24.25
C PHE A 647 25.85 -29.57 23.66
N ASN A 648 26.90 -29.41 22.86
CA ASN A 648 27.59 -30.51 22.17
C ASN A 648 28.26 -31.47 23.17
N ASN A 649 28.78 -30.95 24.28
CA ASN A 649 29.40 -31.75 25.33
C ASN A 649 28.40 -32.31 26.36
N HIS A 650 27.09 -32.03 26.20
CA HIS A 650 26.03 -32.49 27.09
C HIS A 650 26.24 -32.03 28.55
N THR A 651 26.77 -30.82 28.76
CA THR A 651 27.06 -30.23 30.09
C THR A 651 26.13 -29.07 30.44
N LEU A 652 25.05 -28.85 29.67
CA LEU A 652 24.02 -27.88 30.02
C LEU A 652 23.26 -28.32 31.28
N ASN A 653 22.91 -27.36 32.14
CA ASN A 653 22.02 -27.59 33.28
C ASN A 653 20.55 -27.30 32.93
N TYR A 654 20.32 -26.37 32.01
CA TYR A 654 19.00 -25.90 31.57
C TYR A 654 19.01 -25.63 30.05
N THR A 655 17.84 -25.41 29.47
CA THR A 655 17.72 -25.02 28.05
C THR A 655 18.42 -23.67 27.82
N ARG A 656 19.17 -23.54 26.70
CA ARG A 656 19.92 -22.34 26.32
C ARG A 656 19.01 -21.12 26.13
N PRO A 657 19.52 -19.88 26.34
CA PRO A 657 18.73 -18.67 26.16
C PRO A 657 18.59 -18.29 24.68
N HIS A 658 17.49 -17.64 24.32
CA HIS A 658 17.37 -16.96 23.02
C HIS A 658 18.10 -15.60 23.05
N LEU A 659 18.31 -14.99 21.87
CA LEU A 659 18.89 -13.65 21.81
C LEU A 659 17.84 -12.57 22.14
N ILE A 660 16.68 -12.58 21.47
CA ILE A 660 15.51 -11.77 21.83
C ILE A 660 14.30 -12.68 22.02
N GLU A 661 13.58 -12.49 23.12
CA GLU A 661 12.30 -13.16 23.37
C GLU A 661 11.26 -12.18 23.93
N LEU A 662 10.13 -12.06 23.24
CA LEU A 662 9.01 -11.24 23.68
C LEU A 662 7.76 -12.11 23.76
N MET A 663 7.12 -12.14 24.92
CA MET A 663 5.98 -13.01 25.21
C MET A 663 4.71 -12.19 25.40
N TYR A 664 3.56 -12.69 24.95
CA TYR A 664 2.24 -12.09 25.21
C TYR A 664 2.14 -10.60 24.88
N SER A 665 2.90 -10.14 23.88
CA SER A 665 3.10 -8.71 23.63
C SER A 665 2.36 -8.24 22.37
N THR A 666 2.03 -6.95 22.32
CA THR A 666 1.39 -6.33 21.16
C THR A 666 2.03 -5.01 20.77
N GLY A 667 2.12 -4.72 19.47
CA GLY A 667 2.77 -3.49 19.01
C GLY A 667 4.28 -3.56 19.17
N VAL A 668 4.91 -4.59 18.63
CA VAL A 668 6.36 -4.82 18.70
C VAL A 668 7.01 -4.44 17.37
N VAL A 669 8.08 -3.65 17.41
CA VAL A 669 8.89 -3.33 16.22
C VAL A 669 10.34 -3.70 16.49
N ILE A 670 10.95 -4.49 15.61
CA ILE A 670 12.38 -4.81 15.60
C ILE A 670 12.93 -4.41 14.23
N SER A 671 13.78 -3.39 14.15
CA SER A 671 14.20 -2.90 12.82
C SER A 671 15.61 -2.34 12.75
N ASN A 672 16.24 -2.40 11.58
CA ASN A 672 17.54 -1.74 11.32
C ASN A 672 18.66 -2.20 12.29
N LEU A 673 18.80 -3.52 12.49
CA LEU A 673 19.74 -4.13 13.43
C LEU A 673 20.45 -5.35 12.84
N THR A 674 21.62 -5.67 13.39
CA THR A 674 22.36 -6.90 13.10
C THR A 674 22.42 -7.81 14.32
N PHE A 675 22.11 -9.09 14.15
CA PHE A 675 22.13 -10.13 15.17
C PHE A 675 23.24 -11.13 14.85
N ILE A 676 24.10 -11.43 15.82
CA ILE A 676 25.27 -12.29 15.61
C ILE A 676 25.37 -13.34 16.71
N ASN A 677 25.59 -14.60 16.31
CA ASN A 677 25.93 -15.73 17.18
C ASN A 677 24.98 -15.87 18.38
N SER A 678 23.68 -16.06 18.11
CA SER A 678 22.71 -16.38 19.16
C SER A 678 23.10 -17.69 19.88
N PRO A 679 22.95 -17.78 21.22
CA PRO A 679 23.14 -19.04 21.94
C PRO A 679 22.18 -20.16 21.48
N PHE A 680 20.97 -19.79 21.06
CA PHE A 680 19.91 -20.66 20.53
C PHE A 680 19.18 -19.89 19.40
N TRP A 681 17.85 -19.75 19.41
CA TRP A 681 17.13 -18.94 18.39
C TRP A 681 17.40 -17.43 18.52
N ALA A 682 17.40 -16.70 17.41
CA ALA A 682 17.74 -15.28 17.40
C ALA A 682 16.57 -14.37 17.78
N ILE A 683 15.42 -14.44 17.09
CA ILE A 683 14.26 -13.58 17.39
C ILE A 683 13.03 -14.45 17.64
N HIS A 684 12.54 -14.47 18.88
CA HIS A 684 11.49 -15.37 19.34
C HIS A 684 10.27 -14.62 19.92
N PRO A 685 9.33 -14.14 19.08
CA PRO A 685 8.07 -13.59 19.55
C PRO A 685 7.07 -14.72 19.85
N VAL A 686 6.67 -14.85 21.12
CA VAL A 686 5.78 -15.91 21.63
C VAL A 686 4.42 -15.31 21.99
N TYR A 687 3.32 -15.84 21.46
CA TYR A 687 1.97 -15.30 21.69
C TYR A 687 1.87 -13.79 21.46
N CYS A 688 2.60 -13.28 20.46
CA CYS A 688 2.62 -11.88 20.14
C CYS A 688 1.63 -11.56 19.02
N SER A 689 1.13 -10.33 19.03
CA SER A 689 0.33 -9.80 17.93
C SER A 689 0.89 -8.47 17.47
N GLN A 690 0.68 -8.08 16.21
CA GLN A 690 1.14 -6.79 15.71
C GLN A 690 2.67 -6.63 15.87
N VAL A 691 3.44 -7.51 15.22
CA VAL A 691 4.91 -7.52 15.25
C VAL A 691 5.45 -7.13 13.89
N LEU A 692 6.33 -6.14 13.83
CA LEU A 692 7.06 -5.73 12.64
C LEU A 692 8.55 -6.06 12.82
N ILE A 693 9.12 -6.87 11.93
CA ILE A 693 10.56 -7.14 11.86
C ILE A 693 11.06 -6.69 10.49
N GLN A 694 11.90 -5.66 10.43
CA GLN A 694 12.25 -5.05 9.15
C GLN A 694 13.73 -4.62 9.05
N ASN A 695 14.37 -4.83 7.91
CA ASN A 695 15.75 -4.40 7.66
C ASN A 695 16.73 -4.99 8.71
N VAL A 696 16.67 -6.30 8.95
CA VAL A 696 17.54 -6.97 9.93
C VAL A 696 18.49 -7.95 9.25
N THR A 697 19.69 -8.10 9.82
CA THR A 697 20.68 -9.09 9.38
C THR A 697 20.92 -10.09 10.51
N ILE A 698 20.86 -11.40 10.25
CA ILE A 698 21.13 -12.45 11.25
C ILE A 698 22.26 -13.36 10.76
N LEU A 699 23.30 -13.48 11.57
CA LEU A 699 24.53 -14.20 11.25
C LEU A 699 24.83 -15.24 12.33
N ALA A 700 25.08 -16.47 11.91
CA ALA A 700 25.59 -17.53 12.76
C ALA A 700 26.74 -18.29 12.06
N PRO A 701 27.57 -19.06 12.79
CA PRO A 701 28.53 -19.98 12.20
C PRO A 701 27.85 -21.27 11.69
N PRO A 702 28.35 -21.92 10.63
CA PRO A 702 27.73 -23.11 10.03
C PRO A 702 27.47 -24.27 11.00
N ASP A 703 28.35 -24.48 11.98
CA ASP A 703 28.30 -25.59 12.93
C ASP A 703 27.52 -25.26 14.22
N SER A 704 26.87 -24.10 14.27
CA SER A 704 26.12 -23.67 15.46
C SER A 704 24.78 -24.42 15.58
N PRO A 705 24.51 -25.10 16.71
CA PRO A 705 23.28 -25.87 16.90
C PRO A 705 22.09 -24.95 17.19
N ASN A 706 21.00 -25.11 16.42
CA ASN A 706 19.71 -24.45 16.64
C ASN A 706 19.78 -22.91 16.66
N THR A 707 20.59 -22.34 15.79
CA THR A 707 20.64 -20.89 15.54
C THR A 707 19.62 -20.50 14.48
N ASP A 708 18.35 -20.66 14.84
CA ASP A 708 17.23 -20.32 13.97
C ASP A 708 17.06 -18.78 13.91
N GLY A 709 16.59 -18.29 12.77
CA GLY A 709 16.54 -16.86 12.46
C GLY A 709 15.41 -16.13 13.21
N ILE A 710 14.18 -16.36 12.77
CA ILE A 710 13.00 -15.75 13.37
C ILE A 710 11.96 -16.85 13.60
N ASP A 711 11.52 -16.99 14.84
CA ASP A 711 10.66 -18.08 15.27
C ASP A 711 9.38 -17.54 15.95
N PRO A 712 8.39 -17.02 15.21
CA PRO A 712 7.11 -16.68 15.81
C PRO A 712 6.41 -17.93 16.34
N ASP A 713 6.25 -18.00 17.66
CA ASP A 713 5.73 -19.18 18.36
C ASP A 713 4.30 -18.92 18.88
N SER A 714 3.44 -19.90 18.66
CA SER A 714 2.18 -20.08 19.39
C SER A 714 2.01 -21.56 19.67
N SER A 715 1.55 -21.92 20.86
CA SER A 715 1.08 -23.27 21.12
C SER A 715 -0.19 -23.60 20.36
N ARG A 716 -0.48 -24.90 20.22
CA ARG A 716 -1.88 -25.37 20.19
C ARG A 716 -2.55 -24.93 21.49
N ARG A 717 -3.89 -24.84 21.49
CA ARG A 717 -4.72 -24.67 22.70
C ARG A 717 -5.01 -23.22 23.08
N GLY A 718 -5.28 -22.36 22.09
CA GLY A 718 -5.75 -20.98 22.30
C GLY A 718 -4.68 -19.89 22.14
N GLY A 719 -3.46 -20.23 21.73
CA GLY A 719 -2.42 -19.27 21.39
C GLY A 719 -2.72 -18.49 20.10
N TYR A 720 -1.99 -17.39 19.87
CA TYR A 720 -2.10 -16.60 18.66
C TYR A 720 -0.74 -16.12 18.15
N VAL A 721 -0.54 -16.17 16.83
CA VAL A 721 0.48 -15.42 16.09
C VAL A 721 -0.24 -14.65 15.01
N GLN A 722 -0.44 -13.35 15.19
CA GLN A 722 -1.24 -12.59 14.23
C GLN A 722 -0.68 -11.22 13.92
N ARG A 723 -0.79 -10.81 12.65
CA ARG A 723 -0.30 -9.52 12.14
C ARG A 723 1.21 -9.40 12.35
N ILE A 724 1.96 -10.36 11.78
CA ILE A 724 3.43 -10.37 11.79
C ILE A 724 3.89 -9.96 10.39
N HIS A 725 4.71 -8.91 10.30
CA HIS A 725 5.29 -8.47 9.04
C HIS A 725 6.81 -8.56 9.12
N ILE A 726 7.42 -9.40 8.29
CA ILE A 726 8.86 -9.61 8.21
C ILE A 726 9.32 -9.17 6.82
N SER A 727 10.16 -8.14 6.74
CA SER A 727 10.65 -7.63 5.45
C SER A 727 12.12 -7.25 5.42
N ASN A 728 12.76 -7.38 4.25
CA ASN A 728 14.18 -7.02 4.03
C ASN A 728 15.15 -7.70 5.02
N VAL A 729 15.10 -9.04 5.09
CA VAL A 729 15.91 -9.82 6.03
C VAL A 729 17.07 -10.52 5.31
N VAL A 730 18.27 -10.42 5.85
CA VAL A 730 19.46 -11.15 5.36
C VAL A 730 19.90 -12.18 6.39
N LEU A 731 19.96 -13.45 5.98
CA LEU A 731 20.30 -14.58 6.84
C LEU A 731 21.55 -15.30 6.30
N ASN A 732 22.52 -15.60 7.17
CA ASN A 732 23.73 -16.35 6.77
C ASN A 732 24.09 -17.44 7.78
N ASN A 733 24.19 -18.69 7.29
CA ASN A 733 24.43 -19.92 8.04
C ASN A 733 23.49 -20.16 9.24
N VAL A 734 22.23 -19.72 9.13
CA VAL A 734 21.20 -20.06 10.14
C VAL A 734 20.62 -21.45 9.86
N ASN A 735 20.22 -22.14 10.93
CA ASN A 735 19.71 -23.52 10.84
C ASN A 735 18.31 -23.55 10.20
N ILE A 736 17.29 -22.95 10.83
CA ILE A 736 16.00 -22.65 10.20
C ILE A 736 15.91 -21.15 9.97
N ALA A 737 15.64 -20.71 8.73
CA ALA A 737 15.54 -19.28 8.44
C ALA A 737 14.31 -18.61 9.08
N ILE A 738 13.12 -19.23 8.92
CA ILE A 738 11.89 -18.85 9.61
C ILE A 738 11.17 -20.11 10.08
N GLY A 739 10.92 -20.22 11.39
CA GLY A 739 10.10 -21.29 11.98
C GLY A 739 8.77 -20.74 12.49
N ILE A 740 7.65 -21.18 11.92
CA ILE A 740 6.33 -20.95 12.52
C ILE A 740 5.74 -22.32 12.80
N THR A 741 5.51 -22.63 14.06
CA THR A 741 4.90 -23.90 14.43
C THR A 741 3.87 -23.69 15.51
N GLY A 742 2.68 -24.24 15.23
CA GLY A 742 1.62 -24.40 16.20
C GLY A 742 1.74 -25.71 16.97
N GLN A 743 2.63 -26.62 16.58
CA GLN A 743 2.58 -28.04 16.96
C GLN A 743 3.58 -28.41 18.06
N TYR A 744 3.24 -28.08 19.30
CA TYR A 744 3.95 -28.60 20.47
C TYR A 744 2.93 -29.35 21.34
N GLY A 745 3.03 -30.68 21.36
CA GLY A 745 1.99 -31.59 21.87
C GLY A 745 1.74 -31.57 23.39
N GLU A 746 2.30 -30.62 24.14
CA GLU A 746 2.36 -30.58 25.60
C GLU A 746 1.94 -29.18 26.13
N HIS A 747 1.42 -29.06 27.37
CA HIS A 747 0.98 -27.77 27.98
C HIS A 747 1.15 -27.82 29.51
N PRO A 748 1.54 -26.71 30.19
CA PRO A 748 1.85 -26.71 31.63
C PRO A 748 0.65 -26.70 32.59
N ASP A 749 -0.52 -26.22 32.16
CA ASP A 749 -1.80 -26.33 32.91
C ASP A 749 -2.53 -27.63 32.53
N GLU A 750 -3.39 -28.17 33.40
CA GLU A 750 -4.32 -29.28 33.09
C GLU A 750 -5.72 -28.78 32.67
N ASN A 751 -6.06 -27.51 32.92
CA ASN A 751 -7.37 -26.90 32.61
C ASN A 751 -7.48 -26.27 31.21
N PHE A 752 -6.47 -26.44 30.36
CA PHE A 752 -6.49 -25.89 28.99
C PHE A 752 -7.41 -26.69 28.08
N ASP A 753 -7.93 -26.06 27.02
CA ASP A 753 -8.73 -26.75 26.01
C ASP A 753 -7.84 -27.47 24.98
N PRO A 754 -7.78 -28.81 24.97
CA PRO A 754 -6.98 -29.59 24.02
C PRO A 754 -7.41 -29.41 22.56
N ASN A 755 -8.61 -28.89 22.31
CA ASN A 755 -9.18 -28.70 20.98
C ASN A 755 -9.06 -27.25 20.47
N ALA A 756 -8.60 -26.30 21.30
CA ALA A 756 -8.48 -24.92 20.86
C ALA A 756 -7.37 -24.77 19.81
N LEU A 757 -7.73 -24.24 18.65
CA LEU A 757 -6.79 -24.03 17.54
C LEU A 757 -6.01 -22.72 17.74
N PRO A 758 -4.71 -22.67 17.38
CA PRO A 758 -3.97 -21.41 17.37
C PRO A 758 -4.53 -20.47 16.30
N ILE A 759 -4.62 -19.18 16.61
CA ILE A 759 -4.95 -18.15 15.62
C ILE A 759 -3.66 -17.73 14.92
N ILE A 760 -3.46 -18.19 13.69
CA ILE A 760 -2.37 -17.72 12.83
C ILE A 760 -2.99 -16.91 11.69
N ASN A 761 -2.73 -15.60 11.65
CA ASN A 761 -3.44 -14.68 10.77
C ASN A 761 -2.56 -13.50 10.35
N MET A 762 -2.66 -13.04 9.09
CA MET A 762 -1.94 -11.85 8.58
C MET A 762 -0.43 -11.92 8.84
N ILE A 763 0.21 -13.01 8.38
CA ILE A 763 1.67 -13.12 8.37
C ILE A 763 2.15 -12.69 6.98
N THR A 764 3.06 -11.72 6.91
CA THR A 764 3.65 -11.23 5.66
C THR A 764 5.15 -11.43 5.73
N LEU A 765 5.71 -12.12 4.73
CA LEU A 765 7.14 -12.32 4.54
C LEU A 765 7.53 -11.69 3.19
N GLU A 766 8.47 -10.74 3.17
CA GLU A 766 8.84 -9.97 1.98
C GLU A 766 10.37 -9.80 1.91
N ASP A 767 10.98 -9.93 0.73
CA ASP A 767 12.40 -9.64 0.51
C ASP A 767 13.40 -10.32 1.48
N ILE A 768 13.21 -11.62 1.73
CA ILE A 768 14.07 -12.43 2.61
C ILE A 768 15.15 -13.14 1.77
N LYS A 769 16.41 -12.93 2.12
CA LYS A 769 17.58 -13.50 1.43
C LYS A 769 18.42 -14.33 2.38
N GLY A 770 18.59 -15.61 2.08
CA GLY A 770 19.40 -16.54 2.87
C GLY A 770 20.59 -17.09 2.09
N THR A 771 21.76 -17.20 2.73
CA THR A 771 22.92 -17.95 2.21
C THR A 771 23.30 -19.05 3.19
N ASN A 772 23.60 -20.25 2.67
CA ASN A 772 23.99 -21.44 3.47
C ASN A 772 22.98 -21.81 4.58
N ILE A 773 21.69 -21.72 4.26
CA ILE A 773 20.59 -22.05 5.18
C ILE A 773 20.35 -23.56 5.16
N LYS A 774 20.25 -24.21 6.33
CA LYS A 774 19.97 -25.66 6.38
C LYS A 774 18.51 -25.98 6.03
N HIS A 775 17.57 -25.20 6.55
CA HIS A 775 16.14 -25.25 6.21
C HIS A 775 15.59 -23.83 5.95
N ALA A 776 15.11 -23.57 4.73
CA ALA A 776 14.64 -22.24 4.32
C ALA A 776 13.41 -21.74 5.12
N GLY A 777 12.64 -22.65 5.68
CA GLY A 777 11.58 -22.36 6.63
C GLY A 777 10.77 -23.60 6.96
N THR A 778 10.12 -23.58 8.11
CA THR A 778 9.25 -24.66 8.59
C THR A 778 7.93 -24.05 9.04
N LEU A 779 6.83 -24.48 8.42
CA LEU A 779 5.48 -24.04 8.75
C LEU A 779 4.65 -25.27 9.14
N GLU A 780 4.51 -25.49 10.44
CA GLU A 780 3.83 -26.68 10.98
C GLU A 780 2.50 -26.30 11.63
N ALA A 781 1.38 -26.63 10.94
CA ALA A 781 0.02 -26.69 11.50
C ALA A 781 -0.51 -28.12 11.40
N GLU A 782 -1.39 -28.52 12.32
CA GLU A 782 -1.93 -29.88 12.33
C GLU A 782 -2.89 -30.11 11.14
N THR A 783 -2.89 -31.35 10.62
CA THR A 783 -3.74 -31.81 9.52
C THR A 783 -5.20 -31.47 9.77
N GLY A 784 -5.71 -30.51 9.00
CA GLY A 784 -7.04 -29.94 9.11
C GLY A 784 -7.08 -28.49 8.64
N ASN A 785 -5.96 -27.77 8.76
CA ASN A 785 -5.75 -26.45 8.17
C ASN A 785 -4.31 -26.38 7.64
N ALA A 786 -4.14 -26.52 6.33
CA ALA A 786 -2.88 -26.18 5.69
C ALA A 786 -2.69 -24.65 5.82
N LEU A 787 -1.79 -24.25 6.71
CA LEU A 787 -1.28 -22.89 6.80
C LEU A 787 -0.50 -22.58 5.53
N LEU A 788 -1.07 -21.72 4.69
CA LEU A 788 -0.41 -20.64 3.97
C LEU A 788 -1.47 -19.96 3.09
N SER A 789 -1.88 -18.76 3.50
CA SER A 789 -2.68 -17.80 2.72
C SER A 789 -1.82 -16.63 2.30
#